data_AF-A0A933V985-F1
#
_entry.id   AF-A0A933V985-F1
#
_cell.length_a   1.000
_cell.length_b   1.000
_cell.length_c   1.000
_cell.angle_alpha   90.00
_cell.angle_beta   90.00
_cell.angle_gamma   90.00
#
_symmetry.space_group_name_H-M   'P 1'
#
loop_
_entity.id
_entity.type
_entity.pdbx_description
1 polymer ?
#
loop_
_entity_poly.entity_id
_entity_poly.type
_entity_poly.pdbx_seq_one_letter_code
_entity_poly.pdbx_strand_id
1 'polypeptide(L)'
;MKLLAGAIVACLSATSLAAAPAQLDKESCLQCHENKHDKISVPVVIDGEEDERELRQIDTRKFAKSVHSSMQCVDCHRNVVDSQKNHKLDKSAPKASCANCHQEIWDKAQQDGTAKDKPRLELVVRNIEAYKNSFHAKENKDMPGFPLAQCDDCHSAHEFNVPPKGSERRTAWHQTIPDTCGAKCHEDQLESYAASIHGEEVLDKNNAKAAVCTDCHTAHDIINTSSDTFKLANINACGRCHEEENKSYKDTYHGQVNRLGYTYTARCVDCHDSHGIRAVDDPKSKVYPDNRMKTCQKCHDGKKMPRATEGFKTFAPHANAHDFDKYPQVYVATRFMVWLLIGVFAFFWLHSGLWYFREWQDRRQGKPHHRIDTKGMQLDEEKHFIERFHWGWRIAHLCFAIITMTLVLTGTTALFAHSDWAPVVAKAFGGPRMLGLIHRVAAFLFIGIFLIHFVYVMQKLLRSKTFRWFGPDSLIPRWKDFSDCWGMFKWFVGKGPRPVFDRWTYFEKFDYWAVFWGVNIIGWSGLMLAFPHVTAEYLPGWIFNVATLVHGEEAFLAAVFLFTVHFFNNHFRPDKLPPPDVVMFTGTQSLREFRHDHPAQYQRLVDSGELEKRLVAAPSKAMHAGSVILGLTLIAVGLLLLVLVGVGFFST
;
A
#
# COMPACT_ATOMS: atom_id res chain seq x y z
N MET A 1 51.77 -37.20 -78.11
CA MET A 1 51.98 -37.68 -79.50
C MET A 1 50.70 -38.37 -79.96
N LYS A 2 50.01 -37.78 -80.95
CA LYS A 2 49.01 -38.37 -81.89
C LYS A 2 47.77 -39.06 -81.28
N LEU A 3 46.56 -38.48 -81.41
CA LEU A 3 45.65 -38.41 -82.58
C LEU A 3 44.75 -39.66 -82.78
N LEU A 4 43.46 -39.36 -83.02
CA LEU A 4 42.37 -40.16 -83.63
C LEU A 4 41.56 -41.05 -82.66
N ALA A 5 40.33 -40.68 -82.26
CA ALA A 5 39.07 -40.55 -83.02
C ALA A 5 38.51 -41.90 -83.51
N GLY A 6 37.40 -42.34 -82.89
CA GLY A 6 36.59 -43.49 -83.29
C GLY A 6 35.23 -43.42 -82.60
N ALA A 7 34.17 -43.34 -83.39
CA ALA A 7 32.80 -43.02 -83.00
C ALA A 7 32.05 -44.17 -82.32
N ILE A 8 31.18 -43.84 -81.35
CA ILE A 8 30.03 -44.68 -80.97
C ILE A 8 28.80 -43.80 -80.82
N VAL A 9 27.80 -44.10 -81.64
CA VAL A 9 26.43 -43.59 -81.63
C VAL A 9 25.76 -44.01 -80.32
N ALA A 10 25.20 -43.05 -79.56
CA ALA A 10 24.36 -43.32 -78.41
C ALA A 10 23.00 -42.63 -78.58
N CYS A 11 21.96 -43.45 -78.56
CA CYS A 11 20.56 -43.08 -78.72
C CYS A 11 20.12 -41.98 -77.75
N LEU A 12 19.52 -40.92 -78.30
CA LEU A 12 18.74 -39.93 -77.57
C LEU A 12 17.50 -40.60 -76.97
N SER A 13 17.51 -40.77 -75.65
CA SER A 13 16.32 -41.04 -74.86
C SER A 13 15.85 -39.71 -74.30
N ALA A 14 14.76 -39.16 -74.88
CA ALA A 14 14.08 -37.99 -74.35
C ALA A 14 13.48 -38.35 -72.98
N THR A 15 14.16 -37.97 -71.91
CA THR A 15 13.57 -37.91 -70.58
C THR A 15 12.81 -36.59 -70.50
N SER A 16 11.48 -36.67 -70.49
CA SER A 16 10.63 -35.55 -70.16
C SER A 16 11.00 -35.09 -68.75
N LEU A 17 11.46 -33.84 -68.64
CA LEU A 17 11.45 -33.14 -67.35
C LEU A 17 9.99 -33.08 -66.90
N ALA A 18 9.67 -33.85 -65.85
CA ALA A 18 8.44 -33.63 -65.11
C ALA A 18 8.48 -32.18 -64.59
N ALA A 19 7.53 -31.36 -65.06
CA ALA A 19 7.34 -30.01 -64.57
C ALA A 19 7.12 -30.06 -63.05
N ALA A 20 7.82 -29.21 -62.30
CA ALA A 20 7.53 -28.98 -60.89
C ALA A 20 6.05 -28.60 -60.72
N PRO A 21 5.37 -29.04 -59.63
CA PRO A 21 3.99 -28.65 -59.39
C PRO A 21 3.91 -27.12 -59.32
N ALA A 22 2.95 -26.55 -60.05
CA ALA A 22 2.73 -25.11 -60.08
C ALA A 22 2.56 -24.59 -58.64
N GLN A 23 3.48 -23.72 -58.21
CA GLN A 23 3.42 -23.11 -56.89
C GLN A 23 2.18 -22.19 -56.86
N LEU A 24 1.28 -22.44 -55.92
CA LEU A 24 0.10 -21.60 -55.73
C LEU A 24 0.54 -20.18 -55.36
N ASP A 25 0.26 -19.23 -56.25
CA ASP A 25 0.59 -17.82 -56.07
C ASP A 25 -0.63 -17.02 -55.58
N LYS A 26 -0.33 -15.85 -55.01
CA LYS A 26 -1.31 -14.91 -54.48
C LYS A 26 -2.32 -14.48 -55.55
N GLU A 27 -1.86 -14.27 -56.78
CA GLU A 27 -2.67 -13.87 -57.93
C GLU A 27 -3.74 -14.91 -58.24
N SER A 28 -3.41 -16.21 -58.22
CA SER A 28 -4.36 -17.30 -58.42
C SER A 28 -5.45 -17.32 -57.35
N CYS A 29 -5.11 -17.08 -56.08
CA CYS A 29 -6.10 -17.02 -55.01
C CYS A 29 -7.02 -15.80 -55.15
N LEU A 30 -6.47 -14.64 -55.51
CA LEU A 30 -7.21 -13.39 -55.62
C LEU A 30 -8.18 -13.35 -56.80
N GLN A 31 -8.03 -14.20 -57.82
CA GLN A 31 -9.02 -14.32 -58.91
C GLN A 31 -10.43 -14.65 -58.41
N CYS A 32 -10.55 -15.39 -57.30
CA CYS A 32 -11.84 -15.70 -56.67
C CYS A 32 -12.06 -14.95 -55.35
N HIS A 33 -10.99 -14.61 -54.62
CA HIS A 33 -11.08 -13.99 -53.31
C HIS A 33 -10.95 -12.47 -53.30
N GLU A 34 -10.59 -11.81 -54.41
CA GLU A 34 -10.58 -10.34 -54.47
C GLU A 34 -12.01 -9.81 -54.56
N ASN A 35 -12.23 -8.65 -53.92
CA ASN A 35 -13.48 -7.92 -53.74
C ASN A 35 -14.13 -7.40 -55.06
N LYS A 36 -14.31 -8.28 -56.05
CA LYS A 36 -14.96 -8.05 -57.35
C LYS A 36 -15.52 -9.37 -57.90
N HIS A 37 -16.80 -9.31 -58.30
CA HIS A 37 -17.63 -10.36 -58.90
C HIS A 37 -18.49 -11.20 -57.94
N ASP A 38 -19.61 -11.69 -58.49
CA ASP A 38 -20.81 -12.22 -57.84
C ASP A 38 -20.56 -13.16 -56.65
N LYS A 39 -21.54 -13.25 -55.74
CA LYS A 39 -21.50 -14.09 -54.54
C LYS A 39 -21.17 -15.55 -54.90
N ILE A 40 -19.90 -15.93 -54.77
CA ILE A 40 -19.47 -17.33 -54.86
C ILE A 40 -19.87 -18.00 -53.56
N SER A 41 -20.84 -18.90 -53.60
CA SER A 41 -21.19 -19.77 -52.47
C SER A 41 -20.51 -21.13 -52.60
N VAL A 42 -20.08 -21.68 -51.47
CA VAL A 42 -19.62 -23.07 -51.35
C VAL A 42 -20.59 -23.85 -50.45
N PRO A 43 -20.97 -25.08 -50.83
CA PRO A 43 -21.82 -25.90 -49.99
C PRO A 43 -21.07 -26.29 -48.71
N VAL A 44 -21.73 -26.13 -47.57
CA VAL A 44 -21.25 -26.52 -46.24
C VAL A 44 -22.31 -27.40 -45.58
N VAL A 45 -21.89 -28.36 -44.77
CA VAL A 45 -22.82 -29.18 -43.98
C VAL A 45 -22.71 -28.72 -42.53
N ILE A 46 -23.79 -28.16 -42.00
CA ILE A 46 -23.91 -27.73 -40.59
C ILE A 46 -24.97 -28.62 -39.95
N ASP A 47 -24.60 -29.35 -38.89
CA ASP A 47 -25.49 -30.26 -38.15
C ASP A 47 -26.26 -31.30 -39.00
N GLY A 48 -25.71 -31.67 -40.16
CA GLY A 48 -26.29 -32.66 -41.07
C GLY A 48 -27.23 -32.08 -42.14
N GLU A 49 -27.42 -30.77 -42.17
CA GLU A 49 -28.16 -30.05 -43.22
C GLU A 49 -27.19 -29.40 -44.23
N GLU A 50 -27.55 -29.43 -45.51
CA GLU A 50 -26.82 -28.71 -46.57
C GLU A 50 -27.16 -27.22 -46.52
N ASP A 51 -26.14 -26.41 -46.30
CA ASP A 51 -26.21 -24.95 -46.29
C ASP A 51 -25.17 -24.38 -47.26
N GLU A 52 -25.25 -23.09 -47.58
CA GLU A 52 -24.33 -22.41 -48.48
C GLU A 52 -23.56 -21.32 -47.73
N ARG A 53 -22.22 -21.43 -47.74
CA ARG A 53 -21.33 -20.42 -47.18
C ARG A 53 -20.80 -19.51 -48.27
N GLU A 54 -21.03 -18.22 -48.14
CA GLU A 54 -20.42 -17.22 -49.02
C GLU A 54 -18.88 -17.21 -48.87
N LEU A 55 -18.19 -17.10 -50.01
CA LEU A 55 -16.74 -16.99 -50.09
C LEU A 55 -16.28 -15.71 -49.38
N ARG A 56 -15.31 -15.84 -48.47
CA ARG A 56 -14.75 -14.70 -47.76
C ARG A 56 -13.90 -13.85 -48.71
N GLN A 57 -14.39 -12.64 -48.95
CA GLN A 57 -13.73 -11.62 -49.79
C GLN A 57 -12.54 -10.98 -49.06
N ILE A 58 -11.49 -10.66 -49.83
CA ILE A 58 -10.26 -10.01 -49.40
C ILE A 58 -10.18 -8.63 -50.07
N ASP A 59 -10.08 -7.58 -49.24
CA ASP A 59 -9.79 -6.24 -49.74
C ASP A 59 -8.28 -6.12 -50.05
N THR A 60 -7.94 -6.25 -51.32
CA THR A 60 -6.55 -6.20 -51.82
C THR A 60 -5.86 -4.89 -51.49
N ARG A 61 -6.59 -3.76 -51.43
CA ARG A 61 -6.02 -2.46 -51.07
C ARG A 61 -5.63 -2.39 -49.61
N LYS A 62 -6.38 -3.04 -48.73
CA LYS A 62 -6.06 -3.11 -47.30
C LYS A 62 -5.02 -4.18 -46.99
N PHE A 63 -5.08 -5.34 -47.65
CA PHE A 63 -4.03 -6.37 -47.57
C PHE A 63 -2.67 -5.81 -48.00
N ALA A 64 -2.62 -4.99 -49.06
CA ALA A 64 -1.37 -4.34 -49.49
C ALA A 64 -0.73 -3.43 -48.42
N LYS A 65 -1.52 -2.97 -47.44
CA LYS A 65 -1.03 -2.18 -46.29
C LYS A 65 -0.69 -3.03 -45.06
N SER A 66 -0.88 -4.34 -45.13
CA SER A 66 -0.57 -5.29 -44.06
C SER A 66 0.93 -5.47 -43.89
N VAL A 67 1.33 -5.83 -42.67
CA VAL A 67 2.71 -6.27 -42.38
C VAL A 67 3.07 -7.59 -43.08
N HIS A 68 2.07 -8.34 -43.55
CA HIS A 68 2.22 -9.59 -44.30
C HIS A 68 2.00 -9.40 -45.82
N SER A 69 1.99 -8.16 -46.32
CA SER A 69 1.67 -7.85 -47.73
C SER A 69 2.58 -8.55 -48.76
N SER A 70 3.81 -8.88 -48.35
CA SER A 70 4.81 -9.59 -49.17
C SER A 70 4.69 -11.11 -49.12
N MET A 71 3.81 -11.68 -48.29
CA MET A 71 3.61 -13.13 -48.18
C MET A 71 2.63 -13.65 -49.23
N GLN A 72 2.82 -14.90 -49.63
CA GLN A 72 1.85 -15.65 -50.43
C GLN A 72 0.71 -16.16 -49.53
N CYS A 73 -0.50 -16.35 -50.08
CA CYS A 73 -1.64 -16.84 -49.30
C CYS A 73 -1.35 -18.20 -48.67
N VAL A 74 -0.64 -19.08 -49.38
CA VAL A 74 -0.26 -20.43 -48.94
C VAL A 74 0.83 -20.47 -47.87
N ASP A 75 1.54 -19.37 -47.63
CA ASP A 75 2.50 -19.29 -46.51
C ASP A 75 1.78 -19.39 -45.15
N CYS A 76 0.54 -18.89 -45.11
CA CYS A 76 -0.37 -18.99 -43.96
C CYS A 76 -1.35 -20.16 -44.14
N HIS A 77 -1.95 -20.31 -45.31
CA HIS A 77 -2.90 -21.38 -45.65
C HIS A 77 -2.17 -22.66 -46.11
N ARG A 78 -1.25 -23.16 -45.28
CA ARG A 78 -0.35 -24.28 -45.61
C ARG A 78 -1.07 -25.59 -45.92
N ASN A 79 -2.34 -25.70 -45.53
CA ASN A 79 -3.18 -26.88 -45.77
C ASN A 79 -3.97 -26.82 -47.08
N VAL A 80 -3.88 -25.74 -47.85
CA VAL A 80 -4.52 -25.61 -49.17
C VAL A 80 -3.56 -26.11 -50.24
N VAL A 81 -3.99 -27.10 -51.05
CA VAL A 81 -3.11 -27.75 -52.04
C VAL A 81 -3.46 -27.44 -53.50
N ASP A 82 -4.60 -26.79 -53.77
CA ASP A 82 -4.99 -26.31 -55.10
C ASP A 82 -5.77 -24.99 -55.06
N SER A 83 -5.96 -24.35 -56.22
CA SER A 83 -6.73 -23.11 -56.41
C SER A 83 -8.11 -23.34 -57.09
N GLN A 84 -8.61 -24.58 -57.07
CA GLN A 84 -9.88 -24.96 -57.74
C GLN A 84 -11.11 -24.69 -56.84
N LYS A 85 -12.30 -24.60 -57.44
CA LYS A 85 -13.56 -24.48 -56.68
C LYS A 85 -13.69 -25.67 -55.71
N ASN A 86 -13.94 -25.38 -54.44
CA ASN A 86 -13.89 -26.34 -53.33
C ASN A 86 -12.49 -26.95 -53.14
N HIS A 87 -11.53 -26.09 -52.79
CA HIS A 87 -10.12 -26.45 -52.63
C HIS A 87 -9.91 -27.76 -51.88
N LYS A 88 -9.00 -28.59 -52.39
CA LYS A 88 -8.51 -29.76 -51.65
C LYS A 88 -7.70 -29.28 -50.45
N LEU A 89 -7.98 -29.87 -49.29
CA LEU A 89 -7.27 -29.61 -48.06
C LEU A 89 -6.42 -30.81 -47.67
N ASP A 90 -5.13 -30.58 -47.44
CA ASP A 90 -4.29 -31.55 -46.75
C ASP A 90 -4.64 -31.54 -45.26
N LYS A 91 -5.26 -32.64 -44.81
CA LYS A 91 -5.65 -32.82 -43.41
C LYS A 91 -4.46 -33.01 -42.46
N SER A 92 -3.28 -33.35 -43.00
CA SER A 92 -2.06 -33.53 -42.21
C SER A 92 -1.30 -32.22 -41.99
N ALA A 93 -1.52 -31.22 -42.86
CA ALA A 93 -0.93 -29.90 -42.73
C ALA A 93 -1.66 -29.05 -41.68
N PRO A 94 -0.94 -28.23 -40.90
CA PRO A 94 -1.55 -27.36 -39.91
C PRO A 94 -2.41 -26.29 -40.59
N LYS A 95 -3.55 -25.97 -39.98
CA LYS A 95 -4.35 -24.80 -40.34
C LYS A 95 -3.57 -23.52 -40.05
N ALA A 96 -3.94 -22.43 -40.72
CA ALA A 96 -3.35 -21.11 -40.50
C ALA A 96 -3.42 -20.71 -39.01
N SER A 97 -2.26 -20.46 -38.41
CA SER A 97 -2.14 -20.10 -36.99
C SER A 97 -1.11 -19.00 -36.82
N CYS A 98 -1.57 -17.83 -36.38
CA CYS A 98 -0.71 -16.68 -36.09
C CYS A 98 0.33 -17.04 -35.01
N ALA A 99 -0.12 -17.70 -33.94
CA ALA A 99 0.72 -18.05 -32.80
C ALA A 99 1.83 -19.04 -33.17
N ASN A 100 1.49 -20.11 -33.90
CA ASN A 100 2.46 -21.15 -34.25
C ASN A 100 3.49 -20.61 -35.26
N CYS A 101 3.03 -19.89 -36.28
CA CYS A 101 3.91 -19.33 -37.30
C CYS A 101 4.92 -18.35 -36.69
N HIS A 102 4.47 -17.40 -35.86
CA HIS A 102 5.38 -16.45 -35.22
C HIS A 102 6.33 -17.11 -34.22
N GLN A 103 5.91 -18.16 -33.51
CA GLN A 103 6.79 -18.92 -32.63
C GLN A 103 7.87 -19.65 -33.42
N GLU A 104 7.51 -20.37 -34.50
CA GLU A 104 8.47 -21.06 -35.37
C GLU A 104 9.53 -20.11 -35.93
N ILE A 105 9.12 -18.92 -36.41
CA ILE A 105 10.04 -17.91 -36.94
C ILE A 105 10.97 -17.39 -35.85
N TRP A 106 10.47 -17.23 -34.62
CA TRP A 106 11.24 -16.74 -33.49
C TRP A 106 12.26 -17.77 -33.01
N ASP A 107 11.85 -19.03 -32.84
CA ASP A 107 12.73 -20.12 -32.42
C ASP A 107 13.87 -20.30 -33.41
N LYS A 108 13.58 -20.22 -34.71
CA LYS A 108 14.61 -20.23 -35.76
C LYS A 108 15.54 -19.02 -35.65
N ALA A 109 15.01 -17.81 -35.44
CA ALA A 109 15.84 -16.62 -35.27
C ALA A 109 16.75 -16.69 -34.03
N GLN A 110 16.30 -17.36 -32.96
CA GLN A 110 17.14 -17.64 -31.79
C GLN A 110 18.25 -18.65 -32.10
N GLN A 111 17.93 -19.74 -32.81
CA GLN A 111 18.92 -20.74 -33.23
C GLN A 111 19.98 -20.14 -34.16
N ASP A 112 19.56 -19.29 -35.11
CA ASP A 112 20.43 -18.65 -36.09
C ASP A 112 21.21 -17.44 -35.50
N GLY A 113 20.98 -17.08 -34.23
CA GLY A 113 21.62 -15.92 -33.59
C GLY A 113 21.16 -14.54 -34.09
N THR A 114 20.10 -14.49 -34.90
CA THR A 114 19.56 -13.26 -35.54
C THR A 114 18.40 -12.63 -34.78
N ALA A 115 18.02 -13.18 -33.62
CA ALA A 115 16.90 -12.69 -32.81
C ALA A 115 17.02 -11.20 -32.43
N LYS A 116 18.25 -10.70 -32.20
CA LYS A 116 18.52 -9.29 -31.86
C LYS A 116 18.11 -8.32 -32.98
N ASP A 117 18.10 -8.78 -34.22
CA ASP A 117 17.75 -7.99 -35.40
C ASP A 117 16.23 -7.95 -35.64
N LYS A 118 15.44 -8.67 -34.82
CA LYS A 118 13.98 -8.84 -34.98
C LYS A 118 13.17 -8.41 -33.74
N PRO A 119 13.34 -7.19 -33.21
CA PRO A 119 12.67 -6.74 -31.98
C PRO A 119 11.13 -6.70 -32.09
N ARG A 120 10.59 -6.50 -33.30
CA ARG A 120 9.14 -6.53 -33.53
C ARG A 120 8.57 -7.96 -33.42
N LEU A 121 9.32 -8.96 -33.86
CA LEU A 121 8.91 -10.36 -33.74
C LEU A 121 8.93 -10.81 -32.29
N GLU A 122 9.95 -10.40 -31.53
CA GLU A 122 10.03 -10.65 -30.08
C GLU A 122 8.78 -10.14 -29.36
N LEU A 123 8.36 -8.90 -29.64
CA LEU A 123 7.15 -8.32 -29.05
C LEU A 123 5.89 -9.13 -29.39
N VAL A 124 5.77 -9.61 -30.63
CA VAL A 124 4.62 -10.41 -31.06
C VAL A 124 4.58 -11.74 -30.32
N VAL A 125 5.72 -12.43 -30.17
CA VAL A 125 5.80 -13.70 -29.41
C VAL A 125 5.49 -13.48 -27.93
N ARG A 126 5.99 -12.40 -27.33
CA ARG A 126 5.62 -12.03 -25.95
C ARG A 126 4.12 -11.77 -25.81
N ASN A 127 3.49 -11.10 -26.76
CA ASN A 127 2.04 -10.88 -26.75
C ASN A 127 1.25 -12.19 -26.96
N ILE A 128 1.77 -13.13 -27.76
CA ILE A 128 1.18 -14.47 -27.92
C ILE A 128 1.23 -15.22 -26.59
N GLU A 129 2.36 -15.17 -25.89
CA GLU A 129 2.53 -15.79 -24.57
C GLU A 129 1.57 -15.16 -23.53
N ALA A 130 1.49 -13.84 -23.49
CA ALA A 130 0.52 -13.13 -22.65
C ALA A 130 -0.91 -13.56 -22.96
N TYR A 131 -1.28 -13.62 -24.25
CA TYR A 131 -2.62 -14.03 -24.67
C TYR A 131 -2.92 -15.46 -24.22
N LYS A 132 -1.99 -16.40 -24.38
CA LYS A 132 -2.16 -17.80 -23.94
C LYS A 132 -2.44 -17.90 -22.43
N ASN A 133 -1.94 -16.97 -21.62
CA ASN A 133 -2.18 -16.90 -20.18
C ASN A 133 -3.42 -16.08 -19.81
N SER A 134 -4.00 -15.35 -20.75
CA SER A 134 -5.16 -14.50 -20.54
C SER A 134 -6.46 -15.31 -20.36
N PHE A 135 -7.48 -14.62 -19.87
CA PHE A 135 -8.84 -15.14 -19.76
C PHE A 135 -9.42 -15.51 -21.12
N HIS A 136 -9.07 -14.79 -22.19
CA HIS A 136 -9.61 -15.02 -23.54
C HIS A 136 -9.07 -16.30 -24.19
N ALA A 137 -7.89 -16.78 -23.80
CA ALA A 137 -7.36 -18.05 -24.31
C ALA A 137 -7.95 -19.29 -23.60
N LYS A 138 -8.78 -19.11 -22.57
CA LYS A 138 -9.45 -20.23 -21.91
C LYS A 138 -10.42 -20.91 -22.88
N GLU A 139 -10.58 -22.21 -22.69
CA GLU A 139 -11.51 -23.01 -23.47
C GLU A 139 -12.95 -22.50 -23.32
N ASN A 140 -13.62 -22.36 -24.46
CA ASN A 140 -15.02 -22.01 -24.54
C ASN A 140 -15.87 -23.24 -24.15
N LYS A 141 -16.76 -23.06 -23.18
CA LYS A 141 -17.65 -24.13 -22.72
C LYS A 141 -18.72 -24.50 -23.74
N ASP A 142 -19.13 -23.54 -24.56
CA ASP A 142 -20.17 -23.70 -25.57
C ASP A 142 -19.60 -24.25 -26.89
N MET A 143 -18.28 -24.08 -27.10
CA MET A 143 -17.54 -24.62 -28.24
C MET A 143 -16.24 -25.29 -27.78
N PRO A 144 -16.30 -26.57 -27.33
CA PRO A 144 -15.13 -27.31 -26.90
C PRO A 144 -14.02 -27.34 -27.97
N GLY A 145 -12.77 -27.16 -27.55
CA GLY A 145 -11.62 -27.07 -28.46
C GLY A 145 -11.35 -25.68 -29.07
N PHE A 146 -12.17 -24.67 -28.79
CA PHE A 146 -11.93 -23.28 -29.20
C PHE A 146 -11.72 -22.37 -27.98
N PRO A 147 -10.82 -21.36 -28.05
CA PRO A 147 -10.71 -20.36 -26.99
C PRO A 147 -11.92 -19.40 -27.00
N LEU A 148 -12.11 -18.65 -25.90
CA LEU A 148 -13.18 -17.65 -25.79
C LEU A 148 -13.07 -16.51 -26.83
N ALA A 149 -11.85 -16.10 -27.19
CA ALA A 149 -11.62 -15.19 -28.32
C ALA A 149 -10.27 -15.49 -28.97
N GLN A 150 -10.18 -15.46 -30.29
CA GLN A 150 -8.97 -15.71 -31.09
C GLN A 150 -8.31 -14.41 -31.55
N CYS A 151 -7.10 -14.54 -32.12
CA CYS A 151 -6.36 -13.40 -32.63
C CYS A 151 -7.14 -12.62 -33.68
N ASP A 152 -7.91 -13.30 -34.53
CA ASP A 152 -8.68 -12.72 -35.62
C ASP A 152 -10.05 -12.14 -35.22
N ASP A 153 -10.47 -12.36 -33.97
CA ASP A 153 -11.62 -11.67 -33.39
C ASP A 153 -11.28 -10.21 -33.05
N CYS A 154 -10.02 -9.93 -32.73
CA CYS A 154 -9.53 -8.59 -32.38
C CYS A 154 -8.68 -7.95 -33.48
N HIS A 155 -7.94 -8.74 -34.27
CA HIS A 155 -7.12 -8.26 -35.38
C HIS A 155 -7.72 -8.72 -36.71
N SER A 156 -7.64 -7.90 -37.74
CA SER A 156 -8.01 -8.40 -39.07
C SER A 156 -6.98 -9.43 -39.57
N ALA A 157 -7.43 -10.65 -39.88
CA ALA A 157 -6.58 -11.75 -40.36
C ALA A 157 -5.80 -11.42 -41.64
N HIS A 158 -6.37 -10.59 -42.53
CA HIS A 158 -5.76 -10.25 -43.82
C HIS A 158 -5.24 -8.80 -43.90
N GLU A 159 -5.75 -7.87 -43.08
CA GLU A 159 -5.27 -6.48 -43.11
C GLU A 159 -4.15 -6.22 -42.09
N PHE A 160 -4.15 -6.95 -40.95
CA PHE A 160 -3.26 -6.85 -39.79
C PHE A 160 -2.36 -5.60 -39.77
N ASN A 161 -2.96 -4.45 -39.40
CA ASN A 161 -2.33 -3.14 -39.52
C ASN A 161 -2.27 -2.40 -38.19
N VAL A 162 -1.55 -2.96 -37.23
CA VAL A 162 -1.28 -2.29 -35.96
C VAL A 162 -0.24 -1.18 -36.19
N PRO A 163 -0.61 0.11 -36.08
CA PRO A 163 0.31 1.21 -36.38
C PRO A 163 1.43 1.31 -35.32
N PRO A 164 2.62 1.84 -35.68
CA PRO A 164 3.70 2.08 -34.74
C PRO A 164 3.28 3.00 -33.59
N LYS A 165 3.77 2.74 -32.38
CA LYS A 165 3.53 3.60 -31.21
C LYS A 165 4.00 5.04 -31.50
N GLY A 166 3.23 6.03 -31.03
CA GLY A 166 3.54 7.45 -31.21
C GLY A 166 3.14 8.06 -32.57
N SER A 167 2.60 7.27 -33.50
CA SER A 167 2.05 7.80 -34.76
C SER A 167 0.61 8.29 -34.59
N GLU A 168 0.20 9.32 -35.34
CA GLU A 168 -1.20 9.78 -35.38
C GLU A 168 -2.16 8.65 -35.75
N ARG A 169 -1.72 7.75 -36.64
CA ARG A 169 -2.48 6.56 -37.02
C ARG A 169 -2.72 5.62 -35.84
N ARG A 170 -1.78 5.54 -34.88
CA ARG A 170 -1.95 4.76 -33.65
C ARG A 170 -2.98 5.38 -32.72
N THR A 171 -3.01 6.71 -32.66
CA THR A 171 -4.01 7.48 -31.91
C THR A 171 -5.41 7.21 -32.47
N ALA A 172 -5.59 7.31 -33.78
CA ALA A 172 -6.86 6.98 -34.45
C ALA A 172 -7.25 5.51 -34.25
N TRP A 173 -6.30 4.58 -34.33
CA TRP A 173 -6.55 3.15 -34.07
C TRP A 173 -6.93 2.87 -32.61
N HIS A 174 -6.39 3.61 -31.64
CA HIS A 174 -6.74 3.43 -30.23
C HIS A 174 -8.20 3.79 -29.96
N GLN A 175 -8.75 4.78 -30.67
CA GLN A 175 -10.16 5.17 -30.56
C GLN A 175 -11.13 4.12 -31.12
N THR A 176 -10.68 3.19 -31.97
CA THR A 176 -11.53 2.10 -32.50
C THR A 176 -11.59 0.88 -31.57
N ILE A 177 -10.83 0.87 -30.48
CA ILE A 177 -10.75 -0.27 -29.55
C ILE A 177 -12.11 -0.60 -28.90
N PRO A 178 -12.96 0.37 -28.49
CA PRO A 178 -14.28 0.06 -27.96
C PRO A 178 -15.10 -0.83 -28.89
N ASP A 179 -15.12 -0.52 -30.20
CA ASP A 179 -15.82 -1.32 -31.19
C ASP A 179 -15.18 -2.71 -31.37
N THR A 180 -13.85 -2.80 -31.36
CA THR A 180 -13.13 -4.09 -31.44
C THR A 180 -13.51 -5.03 -30.31
N CYS A 181 -13.64 -4.53 -29.08
CA CYS A 181 -14.03 -5.35 -27.93
C CYS A 181 -15.54 -5.58 -27.87
N GLY A 182 -16.31 -4.55 -28.18
CA GLY A 182 -17.74 -4.46 -27.89
C GLY A 182 -18.67 -4.98 -28.95
N ALA A 183 -18.36 -4.76 -30.24
CA ALA A 183 -19.33 -4.92 -31.32
C ALA A 183 -19.78 -6.37 -31.60
N LYS A 184 -19.11 -7.36 -31.00
CA LYS A 184 -19.44 -8.78 -31.20
C LYS A 184 -19.54 -9.59 -29.90
N CYS A 185 -18.86 -9.18 -28.83
CA CYS A 185 -18.71 -10.02 -27.63
C CYS A 185 -19.07 -9.29 -26.33
N HIS A 186 -18.97 -7.96 -26.30
CA HIS A 186 -19.17 -7.15 -25.09
C HIS A 186 -20.14 -6.00 -25.34
N GLU A 187 -21.25 -6.29 -26.01
CA GLU A 187 -22.24 -5.31 -26.47
C GLU A 187 -22.80 -4.48 -25.29
N ASP A 188 -23.21 -5.14 -24.20
CA ASP A 188 -23.70 -4.47 -22.98
C ASP A 188 -22.66 -3.51 -22.38
N GLN A 189 -21.39 -3.91 -22.39
CA GLN A 189 -20.31 -3.09 -21.85
C GLN A 189 -20.01 -1.92 -22.78
N LEU A 190 -20.10 -2.11 -24.09
CA LEU A 190 -19.96 -1.04 -25.09
C LEU A 190 -21.08 -0.02 -24.97
N GLU A 191 -22.34 -0.47 -24.82
CA GLU A 191 -23.48 0.42 -24.61
C GLU A 191 -23.30 1.26 -23.33
N SER A 192 -22.91 0.60 -22.22
CA SER A 192 -22.64 1.29 -20.95
C SER A 192 -21.47 2.29 -21.06
N TYR A 193 -20.40 1.91 -21.76
CA TYR A 193 -19.23 2.75 -21.99
C TYR A 193 -19.56 3.95 -22.88
N ALA A 194 -20.29 3.76 -23.98
CA ALA A 194 -20.69 4.82 -24.89
C ALA A 194 -21.53 5.89 -24.17
N ALA A 195 -22.35 5.50 -23.18
CA ALA A 195 -23.12 6.41 -22.35
C ALA A 195 -22.34 7.06 -21.17
N SER A 196 -21.03 6.81 -21.08
CA SER A 196 -20.15 7.31 -20.03
C SER A 196 -19.40 8.57 -20.46
N ILE A 197 -18.80 9.30 -19.50
CA ILE A 197 -17.98 10.48 -19.81
C ILE A 197 -16.74 10.11 -20.64
N HIS A 198 -16.17 8.91 -20.44
CA HIS A 198 -15.05 8.46 -21.28
C HIS A 198 -15.51 8.12 -22.70
N GLY A 199 -16.68 7.49 -22.84
CA GLY A 199 -17.27 7.18 -24.14
C GLY A 199 -17.64 8.44 -24.91
N GLU A 200 -18.27 9.41 -24.27
CA GLU A 200 -18.58 10.72 -24.86
C GLU A 200 -17.31 11.42 -25.36
N GLU A 201 -16.24 11.43 -24.55
CA GLU A 201 -14.97 12.03 -24.94
C GLU A 201 -14.33 11.31 -26.14
N VAL A 202 -14.33 9.98 -26.17
CA VAL A 202 -13.71 9.20 -27.26
C VAL A 202 -14.55 9.22 -28.54
N LEU A 203 -15.85 8.90 -28.43
CA LEU A 203 -16.74 8.64 -29.55
C LEU A 203 -17.33 9.93 -30.14
N ASP A 204 -17.73 10.88 -29.29
CA ASP A 204 -18.42 12.09 -29.75
C ASP A 204 -17.44 13.25 -29.99
N LYS A 205 -16.44 13.41 -29.10
CA LYS A 205 -15.49 14.53 -29.13
C LYS A 205 -14.15 14.18 -29.78
N ASN A 206 -13.93 12.93 -30.19
CA ASN A 206 -12.66 12.44 -30.75
C ASN A 206 -11.43 12.75 -29.86
N ASN A 207 -11.61 12.77 -28.54
CA ASN A 207 -10.54 13.01 -27.58
C ASN A 207 -9.76 11.72 -27.33
N ALA A 208 -8.63 11.55 -28.02
CA ALA A 208 -7.79 10.37 -27.89
C ALA A 208 -7.02 10.24 -26.56
N LYS A 209 -7.13 11.23 -25.65
CA LYS A 209 -6.57 11.13 -24.29
C LYS A 209 -7.54 10.45 -23.31
N ALA A 210 -8.82 10.33 -23.67
CA ALA A 210 -9.79 9.64 -22.84
C ALA A 210 -9.58 8.12 -22.89
N ALA A 211 -9.94 7.45 -21.80
CA ALA A 211 -9.65 6.03 -21.61
C ALA A 211 -10.56 5.14 -22.47
N VAL A 212 -9.98 4.12 -23.11
CA VAL A 212 -10.69 3.03 -23.79
C VAL A 212 -10.50 1.70 -23.05
N CYS A 213 -11.13 0.62 -23.53
CA CYS A 213 -11.13 -0.69 -22.86
C CYS A 213 -9.73 -1.19 -22.45
N THR A 214 -8.73 -1.03 -23.33
CA THR A 214 -7.35 -1.50 -23.09
C THR A 214 -6.60 -0.69 -22.04
N ASP A 215 -7.06 0.52 -21.70
CA ASP A 215 -6.49 1.33 -20.63
C ASP A 215 -6.94 0.85 -19.24
N CYS A 216 -7.89 -0.10 -19.18
CA CYS A 216 -8.31 -0.73 -17.92
C CYS A 216 -8.06 -2.24 -17.90
N HIS A 217 -8.19 -2.95 -19.04
CA HIS A 217 -8.14 -4.42 -19.11
C HIS A 217 -6.86 -5.01 -19.74
N THR A 218 -6.01 -4.19 -20.37
CA THR A 218 -4.95 -4.62 -21.32
C THR A 218 -5.53 -5.28 -22.59
N ALA A 219 -4.72 -5.47 -23.63
CA ALA A 219 -5.17 -6.06 -24.90
C ALA A 219 -4.87 -7.56 -25.01
N HIS A 220 -3.73 -8.01 -24.48
CA HIS A 220 -3.23 -9.36 -24.65
C HIS A 220 -3.06 -10.11 -23.33
N ASP A 221 -3.20 -9.47 -22.17
CA ASP A 221 -3.06 -10.10 -20.84
C ASP A 221 -4.31 -9.87 -19.99
N ILE A 222 -5.48 -10.01 -20.62
CA ILE A 222 -6.77 -9.76 -19.97
C ILE A 222 -6.98 -10.83 -18.89
N ILE A 223 -7.06 -10.41 -17.63
CA ILE A 223 -7.31 -11.31 -16.50
C ILE A 223 -8.77 -11.26 -16.06
N ASN A 224 -9.19 -12.26 -15.27
CA ASN A 224 -10.56 -12.33 -14.74
C ASN A 224 -10.85 -11.11 -13.84
N THR A 225 -11.91 -10.37 -14.15
CA THR A 225 -12.35 -9.17 -13.41
C THR A 225 -12.76 -9.45 -11.97
N SER A 226 -13.12 -10.69 -11.65
CA SER A 226 -13.46 -11.13 -10.29
C SER A 226 -12.23 -11.45 -9.44
N SER A 227 -11.04 -11.56 -10.03
CA SER A 227 -9.80 -11.84 -9.31
C SER A 227 -9.35 -10.66 -8.45
N ASP A 228 -8.69 -10.97 -7.34
CA ASP A 228 -8.15 -9.93 -6.46
C ASP A 228 -7.03 -9.13 -7.14
N THR A 229 -6.21 -9.78 -7.95
CA THR A 229 -5.17 -9.14 -8.76
C THR A 229 -5.76 -8.06 -9.67
N PHE A 230 -6.84 -8.35 -10.39
CA PHE A 230 -7.50 -7.36 -11.25
C PHE A 230 -8.07 -6.20 -10.44
N LYS A 231 -8.80 -6.52 -9.36
CA LYS A 231 -9.44 -5.53 -8.49
C LYS A 231 -8.45 -4.52 -7.93
N LEU A 232 -7.26 -4.96 -7.55
CA LEU A 232 -6.19 -4.10 -7.04
C LEU A 232 -5.49 -3.32 -8.15
N ALA A 233 -5.21 -3.97 -9.29
CA ALA A 233 -4.60 -3.32 -10.45
C ALA A 233 -5.47 -2.20 -11.02
N ASN A 234 -6.79 -2.37 -11.01
CA ASN A 234 -7.75 -1.40 -11.56
C ASN A 234 -7.72 -0.03 -10.84
N ILE A 235 -7.36 0.00 -9.54
CA ILE A 235 -7.15 1.25 -8.80
C ILE A 235 -6.05 2.09 -9.46
N ASN A 236 -4.92 1.44 -9.78
CA ASN A 236 -3.80 2.10 -10.43
C ASN A 236 -4.09 2.43 -11.90
N ALA A 237 -4.99 1.71 -12.57
CA ALA A 237 -5.39 2.02 -13.94
C ALA A 237 -5.99 3.43 -14.05
N CYS A 238 -6.89 3.78 -13.12
CA CYS A 238 -7.48 5.13 -13.05
C CYS A 238 -6.40 6.20 -12.76
N GLY A 239 -5.48 5.88 -11.85
CA GLY A 239 -4.41 6.79 -11.42
C GLY A 239 -3.36 7.14 -12.46
N ARG A 240 -3.35 6.49 -13.64
CA ARG A 240 -2.47 6.88 -14.76
C ARG A 240 -2.86 8.22 -15.39
N CYS A 241 -4.15 8.58 -15.29
CA CYS A 241 -4.67 9.85 -15.77
C CYS A 241 -5.19 10.73 -14.62
N HIS A 242 -5.69 10.13 -13.52
CA HIS A 242 -6.22 10.81 -12.33
C HIS A 242 -5.25 10.70 -11.15
N GLU A 243 -4.05 11.28 -11.31
CA GLU A 243 -2.95 11.09 -10.35
C GLU A 243 -3.25 11.69 -8.97
N GLU A 244 -3.78 12.92 -8.94
CA GLU A 244 -4.10 13.62 -7.69
C GLU A 244 -5.26 12.97 -6.92
N GLU A 245 -6.31 12.54 -7.62
CA GLU A 245 -7.42 11.80 -7.02
C GLU A 245 -6.98 10.43 -6.50
N ASN A 246 -6.07 9.76 -7.22
CA ASN A 246 -5.51 8.48 -6.80
C ASN A 246 -4.62 8.63 -5.56
N LYS A 247 -3.83 9.71 -5.47
CA LYS A 247 -3.02 10.02 -4.29
C LYS A 247 -3.90 10.26 -3.07
N SER A 248 -4.84 11.20 -3.16
CA SER A 248 -5.77 11.50 -2.06
C SER A 248 -6.63 10.30 -1.66
N TYR A 249 -7.06 9.48 -2.61
CA TYR A 249 -7.78 8.24 -2.33
C TYR A 249 -6.92 7.22 -1.57
N LYS A 250 -5.64 7.05 -1.96
CA LYS A 250 -4.69 6.14 -1.31
C LYS A 250 -4.40 6.51 0.14
N ASP A 251 -4.56 7.78 0.50
CA ASP A 251 -4.42 8.29 1.86
C ASP A 251 -5.66 8.01 2.74
N THR A 252 -6.79 7.63 2.15
CA THR A 252 -7.97 7.21 2.91
C THR A 252 -7.83 5.79 3.44
N TYR A 253 -8.64 5.45 4.46
CA TYR A 253 -8.71 4.08 4.98
C TYR A 253 -8.99 3.03 3.90
N HIS A 254 -9.88 3.31 2.95
CA HIS A 254 -10.17 2.39 1.85
C HIS A 254 -8.94 2.18 0.94
N GLY A 255 -8.22 3.26 0.62
CA GLY A 255 -7.01 3.22 -0.18
C GLY A 255 -5.85 2.50 0.50
N GLN A 256 -5.60 2.80 1.78
CA GLN A 256 -4.55 2.18 2.58
C GLN A 256 -4.74 0.66 2.66
N VAL A 257 -5.96 0.20 2.96
CA VAL A 257 -6.27 -1.23 3.09
C VAL A 257 -6.20 -1.97 1.75
N ASN A 258 -6.65 -1.33 0.65
CA ASN A 258 -6.45 -1.86 -0.70
C ASN A 258 -4.96 -1.99 -1.05
N ARG A 259 -4.13 -1.01 -0.66
CA ARG A 259 -2.68 -1.05 -0.91
C ARG A 259 -1.99 -2.20 -0.16
N LEU A 260 -2.52 -2.59 1.00
CA LEU A 260 -2.09 -3.79 1.73
C LEU A 260 -2.63 -5.11 1.14
N GLY A 261 -3.31 -5.06 -0.01
CA GLY A 261 -3.75 -6.24 -0.76
C GLY A 261 -5.15 -6.74 -0.42
N TYR A 262 -5.96 -5.99 0.33
CA TYR A 262 -7.33 -6.41 0.66
C TYR A 262 -8.33 -5.87 -0.36
N THR A 263 -9.17 -6.73 -0.93
CA THR A 263 -10.03 -6.36 -2.08
C THR A 263 -11.50 -6.13 -1.73
N TYR A 264 -11.86 -6.30 -0.45
CA TYR A 264 -13.23 -6.14 0.05
C TYR A 264 -13.46 -4.75 0.70
N THR A 265 -12.75 -3.75 0.21
CA THR A 265 -12.90 -2.33 0.54
C THR A 265 -13.22 -1.53 -0.73
N ALA A 266 -13.93 -0.41 -0.61
CA ALA A 266 -14.39 0.35 -1.77
C ALA A 266 -13.22 0.89 -2.60
N ARG A 267 -13.28 0.73 -3.93
CA ARG A 267 -12.34 1.25 -4.94
C ARG A 267 -12.99 2.36 -5.76
N CYS A 268 -12.23 2.95 -6.69
CA CYS A 268 -12.71 3.99 -7.60
C CYS A 268 -14.03 3.58 -8.27
N VAL A 269 -14.09 2.39 -8.89
CA VAL A 269 -15.27 1.89 -9.61
C VAL A 269 -16.48 1.60 -8.71
N ASP A 270 -16.26 1.29 -7.44
CA ASP A 270 -17.36 1.01 -6.50
C ASP A 270 -18.15 2.31 -6.18
N CYS A 271 -17.47 3.46 -6.25
CA CYS A 271 -18.07 4.78 -6.12
C CYS A 271 -18.49 5.39 -7.46
N HIS A 272 -17.65 5.31 -8.50
CA HIS A 272 -17.81 6.04 -9.76
C HIS A 272 -18.49 5.25 -10.89
N ASP A 273 -18.71 3.95 -10.75
CA ASP A 273 -19.00 3.00 -11.85
C ASP A 273 -17.74 2.58 -12.64
N SER A 274 -17.81 1.44 -13.33
CA SER A 274 -16.70 0.93 -14.16
C SER A 274 -16.82 1.34 -15.62
N HIS A 275 -17.92 0.98 -16.29
CA HIS A 275 -18.14 1.33 -17.70
C HIS A 275 -19.05 2.54 -17.84
N GLY A 276 -20.08 2.69 -17.00
CA GLY A 276 -21.03 3.81 -17.04
C GLY A 276 -20.61 5.04 -16.20
N ILE A 277 -19.30 5.33 -16.11
CA ILE A 277 -18.79 6.43 -15.29
C ILE A 277 -19.28 7.79 -15.82
N ARG A 278 -19.74 8.67 -14.91
CA ARG A 278 -20.29 9.99 -15.24
C ARG A 278 -19.54 11.10 -14.52
N ALA A 279 -19.59 12.31 -15.07
CA ALA A 279 -19.05 13.50 -14.43
C ALA A 279 -19.65 13.71 -13.03
N VAL A 280 -18.91 14.31 -12.10
CA VAL A 280 -19.32 14.40 -10.68
C VAL A 280 -20.49 15.36 -10.43
N ASP A 281 -20.74 16.26 -11.38
CA ASP A 281 -21.82 17.25 -11.42
C ASP A 281 -23.05 16.75 -12.18
N ASP A 282 -22.97 15.61 -12.89
CA ASP A 282 -24.14 14.97 -13.51
C ASP A 282 -25.08 14.41 -12.41
N PRO A 283 -26.36 14.81 -12.36
CA PRO A 283 -27.34 14.28 -11.42
C PRO A 283 -27.53 12.75 -11.44
N LYS A 284 -27.15 12.08 -12.54
CA LYS A 284 -27.18 10.61 -12.67
C LYS A 284 -25.91 9.95 -12.16
N SER A 285 -24.86 10.72 -11.84
CA SER A 285 -23.62 10.18 -11.31
C SER A 285 -23.79 9.58 -9.93
N LYS A 286 -23.16 8.43 -9.70
CA LYS A 286 -23.19 7.72 -8.40
C LYS A 286 -22.55 8.54 -7.27
N VAL A 287 -21.69 9.49 -7.60
CA VAL A 287 -21.01 10.38 -6.63
C VAL A 287 -21.63 11.78 -6.56
N TYR A 288 -22.69 12.04 -7.33
CA TYR A 288 -23.48 13.28 -7.20
C TYR A 288 -24.02 13.42 -5.77
N PRO A 289 -24.01 14.61 -5.15
CA PRO A 289 -24.37 14.81 -3.73
C PRO A 289 -25.60 14.03 -3.26
N ASP A 290 -26.67 14.02 -4.04
CA ASP A 290 -27.94 13.36 -3.68
C ASP A 290 -27.87 11.82 -3.79
N ASN A 291 -26.97 11.29 -4.62
CA ASN A 291 -26.79 9.86 -4.84
C ASN A 291 -25.75 9.23 -3.90
N ARG A 292 -24.84 10.03 -3.31
CA ARG A 292 -23.71 9.53 -2.49
C ARG A 292 -24.15 8.59 -1.38
N MET A 293 -25.25 8.90 -0.71
CA MET A 293 -25.76 8.08 0.39
C MET A 293 -26.09 6.65 -0.09
N LYS A 294 -26.80 6.55 -1.22
CA LYS A 294 -27.13 5.27 -1.86
C LYS A 294 -25.88 4.52 -2.30
N THR A 295 -24.87 5.24 -2.77
CA THR A 295 -23.57 4.67 -3.15
C THR A 295 -22.84 4.08 -1.95
N CYS A 296 -22.73 4.81 -0.83
CA CYS A 296 -22.16 4.29 0.41
C CYS A 296 -22.92 3.04 0.89
N GLN A 297 -24.26 3.07 0.83
CA GLN A 297 -25.13 1.98 1.29
C GLN A 297 -25.06 0.71 0.43
N LYS A 298 -24.40 0.72 -0.73
CA LYS A 298 -24.11 -0.52 -1.48
C LYS A 298 -23.22 -1.47 -0.68
N CYS A 299 -22.26 -0.92 0.04
CA CYS A 299 -21.36 -1.69 0.92
C CYS A 299 -21.77 -1.57 2.39
N HIS A 300 -22.29 -0.41 2.80
CA HIS A 300 -22.78 -0.10 4.15
C HIS A 300 -24.30 -0.25 4.23
N ASP A 301 -24.80 -1.47 3.96
CA ASP A 301 -26.23 -1.78 3.83
C ASP A 301 -26.91 -2.15 5.16
N GLY A 302 -26.13 -2.36 6.24
CA GLY A 302 -26.62 -2.85 7.53
C GLY A 302 -26.66 -4.38 7.65
N LYS A 303 -26.37 -5.13 6.57
CA LYS A 303 -26.34 -6.60 6.58
C LYS A 303 -24.90 -7.10 6.73
N LYS A 304 -24.01 -6.70 5.83
CA LYS A 304 -22.60 -7.14 5.83
C LYS A 304 -21.70 -6.18 6.58
N MET A 305 -22.05 -4.90 6.59
CA MET A 305 -21.36 -3.85 7.33
C MET A 305 -22.39 -2.90 7.97
N PRO A 306 -22.01 -2.17 9.02
CA PRO A 306 -22.87 -1.16 9.64
C PRO A 306 -23.43 -0.19 8.59
N ARG A 307 -24.71 0.13 8.72
CA ARG A 307 -25.44 0.97 7.77
C ARG A 307 -24.84 2.38 7.75
N ALA A 308 -24.65 2.93 6.56
CA ALA A 308 -24.24 4.33 6.43
C ALA A 308 -25.45 5.24 6.72
N THR A 309 -25.27 6.16 7.66
CA THR A 309 -26.21 7.18 8.11
C THR A 309 -25.94 8.54 7.43
N GLU A 310 -26.81 9.51 7.68
CA GLU A 310 -26.79 10.83 7.05
C GLU A 310 -25.46 11.59 7.20
N GLY A 311 -24.75 11.41 8.33
CA GLY A 311 -23.44 12.03 8.54
C GLY A 311 -22.42 11.70 7.44
N PHE A 312 -22.48 10.50 6.86
CA PHE A 312 -21.55 10.08 5.79
C PHE A 312 -21.63 10.92 4.52
N LYS A 313 -22.72 11.68 4.27
CA LYS A 313 -22.86 12.48 3.04
C LYS A 313 -21.76 13.55 2.87
N THR A 314 -21.22 14.04 3.98
CA THR A 314 -20.16 15.05 4.00
C THR A 314 -18.76 14.45 4.14
N PHE A 315 -18.62 13.12 4.19
CA PHE A 315 -17.32 12.47 4.10
C PHE A 315 -16.71 12.73 2.73
N ALA A 316 -15.42 13.08 2.71
CA ALA A 316 -14.69 13.39 1.49
C ALA A 316 -13.66 12.28 1.19
N PRO A 317 -13.94 11.35 0.24
CA PRO A 317 -13.02 10.26 -0.12
C PRO A 317 -11.74 10.70 -0.85
N HIS A 318 -11.67 11.98 -1.24
CA HIS A 318 -10.52 12.59 -1.92
C HIS A 318 -10.04 13.86 -1.19
N ALA A 319 -10.32 13.95 0.13
CA ALA A 319 -9.86 15.09 0.92
C ALA A 319 -8.33 15.20 0.85
N ASN A 320 -7.82 16.41 0.65
CA ASN A 320 -6.40 16.70 0.70
C ASN A 320 -6.15 17.90 1.63
N ALA A 321 -4.91 18.01 2.12
CA ALA A 321 -4.50 19.07 3.05
C ALA A 321 -3.94 20.33 2.36
N HIS A 322 -3.96 20.39 1.03
CA HIS A 322 -3.36 21.48 0.26
C HIS A 322 -4.39 22.46 -0.31
N ASP A 323 -5.66 22.07 -0.33
CA ASP A 323 -6.77 22.86 -0.86
C ASP A 323 -7.65 23.38 0.28
N PHE A 324 -7.43 24.64 0.67
CA PHE A 324 -8.23 25.30 1.70
C PHE A 324 -9.67 25.59 1.25
N ASP A 325 -9.86 25.88 -0.04
CA ASP A 325 -11.18 26.26 -0.57
C ASP A 325 -12.13 25.07 -0.57
N LYS A 326 -11.61 23.88 -0.85
CA LYS A 326 -12.40 22.64 -0.89
C LYS A 326 -12.45 21.90 0.45
N TYR A 327 -11.37 21.93 1.23
CA TYR A 327 -11.24 21.15 2.47
C TYR A 327 -10.66 21.97 3.65
N PRO A 328 -11.35 23.06 4.08
CA PRO A 328 -10.80 23.98 5.09
C PRO A 328 -10.53 23.29 6.44
N GLN A 329 -11.39 22.34 6.84
CA GLN A 329 -11.25 21.64 8.13
C GLN A 329 -9.99 20.75 8.15
N VAL A 330 -9.73 20.03 7.05
CA VAL A 330 -8.56 19.15 6.91
C VAL A 330 -7.29 20.00 6.82
N TYR A 331 -7.30 21.08 6.04
CA TYR A 331 -6.17 22.01 5.94
C TYR A 331 -5.76 22.55 7.32
N VAL A 332 -6.71 23.10 8.08
CA VAL A 332 -6.44 23.70 9.40
C VAL A 332 -5.94 22.63 10.38
N ALA A 333 -6.60 21.47 10.43
CA ALA A 333 -6.19 20.37 11.31
C ALA A 333 -4.78 19.88 10.99
N THR A 334 -4.45 19.69 9.71
CA THR A 334 -3.10 19.28 9.27
C THR A 334 -2.06 20.28 9.72
N ARG A 335 -2.28 21.58 9.44
CA ARG A 335 -1.31 22.62 9.75
C ARG A 335 -1.09 22.74 11.25
N PHE A 336 -2.16 22.67 12.04
CA PHE A 336 -2.09 22.65 13.50
C PHE A 336 -1.26 21.47 14.03
N MET A 337 -1.56 20.24 13.57
CA MET A 337 -0.83 19.05 14.01
C MET A 337 0.64 19.13 13.62
N VAL A 338 0.96 19.51 12.38
CA VAL A 338 2.35 19.65 11.92
C VAL A 338 3.13 20.67 12.77
N TRP A 339 2.55 21.83 13.06
CA TRP A 339 3.20 22.83 13.92
C TRP A 339 3.39 22.33 15.35
N LEU A 340 2.42 21.59 15.89
CA LEU A 340 2.52 20.95 17.20
C LEU A 340 3.67 19.94 17.22
N LEU A 341 3.75 19.05 16.22
CA LEU A 341 4.81 18.04 16.09
C LEU A 341 6.19 18.70 16.00
N ILE A 342 6.35 19.69 15.11
CA ILE A 342 7.61 20.45 14.98
C ILE A 342 8.00 21.10 16.31
N GLY A 343 7.04 21.76 16.97
CA GLY A 343 7.30 22.43 18.24
C GLY A 343 7.73 21.47 19.36
N VAL A 344 7.01 20.35 19.51
CA VAL A 344 7.33 19.35 20.53
C VAL A 344 8.69 18.70 20.25
N PHE A 345 8.93 18.21 19.03
CA PHE A 345 10.21 17.58 18.71
C PHE A 345 11.39 18.54 18.78
N ALA A 346 11.25 19.77 18.27
CA ALA A 346 12.31 20.77 18.36
C ALA A 346 12.68 21.06 19.83
N PHE A 347 11.68 21.21 20.70
CA PHE A 347 11.93 21.46 22.13
C PHE A 347 12.64 20.26 22.80
N PHE A 348 12.10 19.05 22.67
CA PHE A 348 12.62 17.89 23.41
C PHE A 348 13.91 17.34 22.83
N TRP A 349 14.11 17.33 21.51
CA TRP A 349 15.38 16.91 20.93
C TRP A 349 16.49 17.92 21.20
N LEU A 350 16.18 19.23 21.17
CA LEU A 350 17.14 20.26 21.61
C LEU A 350 17.50 20.05 23.07
N HIS A 351 16.51 19.81 23.93
CA HIS A 351 16.72 19.54 25.35
C HIS A 351 17.62 18.32 25.58
N SER A 352 17.33 17.18 24.95
CA SER A 352 18.16 15.97 25.05
C SER A 352 19.57 16.17 24.47
N GLY A 353 19.69 16.87 23.34
CA GLY A 353 20.97 17.17 22.71
C GLY A 353 21.85 18.09 23.56
N LEU A 354 21.26 19.15 24.14
CA LEU A 354 21.94 20.05 25.07
C LEU A 354 22.40 19.33 26.34
N TRP A 355 21.60 18.39 26.83
CA TRP A 355 21.98 17.54 27.96
C TRP A 355 23.24 16.72 27.64
N TYR A 356 23.23 15.99 26.52
CA TYR A 356 24.38 15.23 26.05
C TYR A 356 25.63 16.11 25.89
N PHE A 357 25.47 17.26 25.24
CA PHE A 357 26.55 18.21 25.03
C PHE A 357 27.16 18.68 26.35
N ARG A 358 26.31 19.02 27.34
CA ARG A 358 26.79 19.51 28.63
C ARG A 358 27.50 18.45 29.44
N GLU A 359 26.94 17.24 29.53
CA GLU A 359 27.60 16.15 30.26
C GLU A 359 28.92 15.74 29.59
N TRP A 360 28.96 15.71 28.26
CA TRP A 360 30.20 15.49 27.53
C TRP A 360 31.25 16.57 27.81
N GLN A 361 30.83 17.84 27.90
CA GLN A 361 31.71 18.95 28.27
C GLN A 361 32.22 18.82 29.70
N ASP A 362 31.35 18.51 30.67
CA ASP A 362 31.72 18.34 32.07
C ASP A 362 32.67 17.13 32.27
N ARG A 363 32.48 16.05 31.50
CA ARG A 363 33.41 14.89 31.44
C ARG A 363 34.76 15.27 30.85
N ARG A 364 34.79 16.04 29.74
CA ARG A 364 36.03 16.57 29.16
C ARG A 364 36.80 17.50 30.11
N GLN A 365 36.08 18.25 30.93
CA GLN A 365 36.65 19.15 31.93
C GLN A 365 37.08 18.43 33.22
N GLY A 366 36.91 17.11 33.30
CA GLY A 366 37.33 16.33 34.47
C GLY A 366 36.59 16.70 35.75
N LYS A 367 35.41 17.34 35.68
CA LYS A 367 34.63 17.65 36.87
C LYS A 367 34.17 16.31 37.47
N PRO A 368 34.55 15.99 38.71
CA PRO A 368 34.07 14.76 39.34
C PRO A 368 32.54 14.84 39.42
N HIS A 369 31.85 13.80 38.93
CA HIS A 369 30.46 13.56 39.32
C HIS A 369 30.42 13.65 40.85
N HIS A 370 29.43 14.36 41.40
CA HIS A 370 29.27 14.56 42.84
C HIS A 370 29.20 13.19 43.55
N ARG A 371 30.36 12.65 43.93
CA ARG A 371 30.48 11.40 44.68
C ARG A 371 30.32 11.81 46.13
N ILE A 372 29.08 11.87 46.57
CA ILE A 372 28.72 12.18 47.95
C ILE A 372 29.39 11.10 48.83
N ASP A 373 30.15 11.52 49.83
CA ASP A 373 30.86 10.61 50.74
C ASP A 373 29.85 9.83 51.60
N THR A 374 29.84 8.52 51.42
CA THR A 374 28.86 7.57 51.93
C THR A 374 29.23 7.05 53.33
N LYS A 375 30.43 7.39 53.82
CA LYS A 375 31.01 6.79 55.03
C LYS A 375 30.44 7.30 56.35
N GLY A 376 29.63 8.36 56.35
CA GLY A 376 29.16 9.02 57.58
C GLY A 376 27.93 8.43 58.28
N MET A 377 27.19 7.48 57.67
CA MET A 377 25.81 7.16 58.11
C MET A 377 25.50 5.68 58.38
N GLN A 378 26.49 4.78 58.38
CA GLN A 378 26.29 3.33 58.69
C GLN A 378 25.20 2.60 57.90
N LEU A 379 24.76 3.12 56.75
CA LEU A 379 23.87 2.45 55.81
C LEU A 379 24.71 1.80 54.72
N ASP A 380 24.64 0.48 54.58
CA ASP A 380 25.31 -0.23 53.48
C ASP A 380 24.57 0.10 52.18
N GLU A 381 25.03 1.13 51.46
CA GLU A 381 24.37 1.70 50.28
C GLU A 381 24.23 0.72 49.11
N GLU A 382 24.97 -0.39 49.12
CA GLU A 382 24.84 -1.48 48.14
C GLU A 382 23.83 -2.57 48.56
N LYS A 383 23.41 -2.59 49.83
CA LYS A 383 22.45 -3.58 50.37
C LYS A 383 21.07 -3.00 50.66
N HIS A 384 20.96 -1.68 50.84
CA HIS A 384 19.71 -1.01 51.14
C HIS A 384 19.08 -0.43 49.87
N PHE A 385 17.88 -0.92 49.55
CA PHE A 385 17.07 -0.45 48.43
C PHE A 385 15.82 0.24 48.96
N ILE A 386 15.24 1.14 48.16
CA ILE A 386 13.95 1.76 48.45
C ILE A 386 12.90 1.18 47.49
N GLU A 387 11.74 0.82 48.01
CA GLU A 387 10.58 0.49 47.18
C GLU A 387 10.05 1.75 46.46
N ARG A 388 10.22 1.81 45.14
CA ARG A 388 9.72 2.91 44.30
C ARG A 388 8.35 2.56 43.71
N PHE A 389 8.16 1.32 43.25
CA PHE A 389 6.96 0.88 42.56
C PHE A 389 6.43 -0.46 43.08
N HIS A 390 5.20 -0.43 43.56
CA HIS A 390 4.44 -1.62 43.94
C HIS A 390 4.20 -2.55 42.73
N TRP A 391 4.14 -3.86 42.95
CA TRP A 391 4.07 -4.89 41.88
C TRP A 391 2.93 -4.67 40.86
N GLY A 392 1.76 -4.20 41.31
CA GLY A 392 0.62 -3.95 40.43
C GLY A 392 0.94 -2.93 39.33
N TRP A 393 1.69 -1.87 39.65
CA TRP A 393 2.11 -0.86 38.68
C TRP A 393 3.17 -1.38 37.71
N ARG A 394 3.99 -2.31 38.16
CA ARG A 394 5.04 -2.95 37.34
C ARG A 394 4.41 -3.80 36.23
N ILE A 395 3.40 -4.60 36.59
CA ILE A 395 2.63 -5.40 35.62
C ILE A 395 1.83 -4.48 34.70
N ALA A 396 1.13 -3.48 35.26
CA ALA A 396 0.37 -2.52 34.45
C ALA A 396 1.25 -1.83 33.41
N HIS A 397 2.43 -1.37 33.79
CA HIS A 397 3.40 -0.77 32.88
C HIS A 397 3.87 -1.75 31.80
N LEU A 398 4.25 -2.98 32.17
CA LEU A 398 4.70 -3.98 31.19
C LEU A 398 3.61 -4.32 30.17
N CYS A 399 2.38 -4.56 30.64
CA CYS A 399 1.24 -4.80 29.76
C CYS A 399 0.99 -3.59 28.84
N PHE A 400 1.01 -2.38 29.41
CA PHE A 400 0.81 -1.15 28.66
C PHE A 400 1.90 -0.95 27.59
N ALA A 401 3.17 -1.24 27.89
CA ALA A 401 4.27 -1.15 26.94
C ALA A 401 4.09 -2.13 25.76
N ILE A 402 3.77 -3.40 26.04
CA ILE A 402 3.54 -4.42 24.99
C ILE A 402 2.34 -4.03 24.11
N ILE A 403 1.25 -3.57 24.72
CA ILE A 403 0.05 -3.12 24.00
C ILE A 403 0.40 -1.91 23.12
N THR A 404 1.14 -0.93 23.65
CA THR A 404 1.55 0.26 22.91
C THR A 404 2.43 -0.10 21.72
N MET A 405 3.43 -0.97 21.90
CA MET A 405 4.28 -1.45 20.80
C MET A 405 3.46 -2.19 19.72
N THR A 406 2.46 -2.98 20.13
CA THR A 406 1.54 -3.66 19.22
C THR A 406 0.68 -2.67 18.44
N LEU A 407 0.16 -1.64 19.11
CA LEU A 407 -0.61 -0.57 18.49
C LEU A 407 0.22 0.24 17.50
N VAL A 408 1.47 0.57 17.86
CA VAL A 408 2.41 1.24 16.95
C VAL A 408 2.68 0.37 15.74
N LEU A 409 3.02 -0.91 15.91
CA LEU A 409 3.30 -1.81 14.77
C LEU A 409 2.10 -1.93 13.83
N THR A 410 0.92 -2.23 14.38
CA THR A 410 -0.30 -2.43 13.59
C THR A 410 -0.80 -1.13 12.95
N GLY A 411 -0.74 -0.01 13.67
CA GLY A 411 -1.15 1.31 13.19
C GLY A 411 -0.22 1.86 12.10
N THR A 412 1.10 1.76 12.30
CA THR A 412 2.09 2.23 11.32
C THR A 412 2.11 1.38 10.06
N THR A 413 1.79 0.08 10.15
CA THR A 413 1.59 -0.78 8.98
C THR A 413 0.44 -0.28 8.10
N ALA A 414 -0.65 0.23 8.70
CA ALA A 414 -1.76 0.82 7.96
C ALA A 414 -1.44 2.23 7.46
N LEU A 415 -0.85 3.08 8.32
CA LEU A 415 -0.50 4.47 8.00
C LEU A 415 0.52 4.55 6.86
N PHE A 416 1.54 3.69 6.89
CA PHE A 416 2.61 3.61 5.90
C PHE A 416 2.42 2.43 4.95
N ALA A 417 1.17 2.15 4.55
CA ALA A 417 0.84 1.10 3.60
C ALA A 417 1.60 1.22 2.25
N HIS A 418 2.22 2.37 2.00
CA HIS A 418 3.08 2.60 0.85
C HIS A 418 4.46 2.00 0.91
N SER A 419 4.95 1.70 2.10
CA SER A 419 6.29 1.20 2.31
C SER A 419 6.40 -0.29 2.03
N ASP A 420 7.55 -0.71 1.52
CA ASP A 420 7.79 -2.11 1.13
C ASP A 420 7.66 -3.10 2.30
N TRP A 421 7.91 -2.64 3.54
CA TRP A 421 7.80 -3.47 4.72
C TRP A 421 6.35 -3.69 5.19
N ALA A 422 5.42 -2.79 4.87
CA ALA A 422 4.07 -2.83 5.41
C ALA A 422 3.25 -4.03 4.90
N PRO A 423 3.25 -4.39 3.60
CA PRO A 423 2.63 -5.62 3.11
C PRO A 423 3.20 -6.89 3.73
N VAL A 424 4.52 -6.91 4.03
CA VAL A 424 5.19 -8.06 4.65
C VAL A 424 4.68 -8.25 6.08
N VAL A 425 4.60 -7.18 6.87
CA VAL A 425 4.03 -7.21 8.22
C VAL A 425 2.56 -7.60 8.17
N ALA A 426 1.75 -6.99 7.29
CA ALA A 426 0.35 -7.34 7.15
C ALA A 426 0.16 -8.83 6.84
N LYS A 427 0.97 -9.41 5.94
CA LYS A 427 0.94 -10.86 5.63
C LYS A 427 1.35 -11.71 6.83
N ALA A 428 2.39 -11.33 7.56
CA ALA A 428 2.85 -12.06 8.76
C ALA A 428 1.77 -12.15 9.84
N PHE A 429 0.93 -11.13 9.97
CA PHE A 429 -0.19 -11.08 10.92
C PHE A 429 -1.50 -11.69 10.38
N GLY A 430 -1.50 -12.36 9.21
CA GLY A 430 -2.68 -13.01 8.64
C GLY A 430 -3.54 -12.10 7.75
N GLY A 431 -2.98 -11.00 7.27
CA GLY A 431 -3.58 -10.06 6.33
C GLY A 431 -4.25 -8.83 6.97
N PRO A 432 -4.71 -7.86 6.16
CA PRO A 432 -5.21 -6.57 6.66
C PRO A 432 -6.42 -6.67 7.59
N ARG A 433 -7.28 -7.67 7.39
CA ARG A 433 -8.43 -7.93 8.27
C ARG A 433 -8.00 -8.31 9.68
N MET A 434 -7.02 -9.22 9.80
CA MET A 434 -6.51 -9.66 11.10
C MET A 434 -5.70 -8.55 11.77
N LEU A 435 -4.89 -7.84 11.00
CA LEU A 435 -4.15 -6.66 11.46
C LEU A 435 -5.09 -5.63 12.13
N GLY A 436 -6.21 -5.29 11.48
CA GLY A 436 -7.22 -4.39 12.03
C GLY A 436 -7.93 -4.93 13.28
N LEU A 437 -8.16 -6.24 13.36
CA LEU A 437 -8.72 -6.88 14.56
C LEU A 437 -7.77 -6.78 15.74
N ILE A 438 -6.49 -7.13 15.54
CA ILE A 438 -5.44 -7.03 16.56
C ILE A 438 -5.31 -5.60 17.07
N HIS A 439 -5.30 -4.62 16.16
CA HIS A 439 -5.25 -3.21 16.53
C HIS A 439 -6.42 -2.81 17.44
N ARG A 440 -7.66 -3.17 17.08
CA ARG A 440 -8.85 -2.84 17.89
C ARG A 440 -8.84 -3.53 19.24
N VAL A 441 -8.48 -4.81 19.32
CA VAL A 441 -8.38 -5.54 20.59
C VAL A 441 -7.32 -4.91 21.49
N ALA A 442 -6.14 -4.60 20.95
CA ALA A 442 -5.09 -3.90 21.67
C ALA A 442 -5.56 -2.51 22.16
N ALA A 443 -6.32 -1.78 21.33
CA ALA A 443 -6.86 -0.47 21.69
C ALA A 443 -7.88 -0.55 22.83
N PHE A 444 -8.78 -1.55 22.84
CA PHE A 444 -9.71 -1.74 23.95
C PHE A 444 -9.00 -2.12 25.26
N LEU A 445 -7.96 -2.97 25.18
CA LEU A 445 -7.13 -3.28 26.35
C LEU A 445 -6.39 -2.03 26.86
N PHE A 446 -5.86 -1.21 25.95
CA PHE A 446 -5.20 0.05 26.25
C PHE A 446 -6.13 1.02 26.99
N ILE A 447 -7.34 1.24 26.45
CA ILE A 447 -8.37 2.08 27.07
C ILE A 447 -8.77 1.50 28.43
N GLY A 448 -8.95 0.18 28.54
CA GLY A 448 -9.28 -0.49 29.80
C GLY A 448 -8.24 -0.25 30.90
N ILE A 449 -6.95 -0.42 30.59
CA ILE A 449 -5.85 -0.15 31.53
C ILE A 449 -5.85 1.34 31.95
N PHE A 450 -6.04 2.25 30.99
CA PHE A 450 -6.12 3.68 31.27
C PHE A 450 -7.29 4.04 32.20
N LEU A 451 -8.49 3.49 31.94
CA LEU A 451 -9.67 3.73 32.78
C LEU A 451 -9.49 3.16 34.19
N ILE A 452 -8.91 1.96 34.33
CA ILE A 452 -8.59 1.37 35.64
C ILE A 452 -7.61 2.27 36.41
N HIS A 453 -6.54 2.73 35.75
CA HIS A 453 -5.57 3.67 36.32
C HIS A 453 -6.25 4.97 36.75
N PHE A 454 -7.05 5.57 35.87
CA PHE A 454 -7.76 6.82 36.13
C PHE A 454 -8.70 6.69 37.33
N VAL A 455 -9.53 5.65 37.37
CA VAL A 455 -10.47 5.40 38.48
C VAL A 455 -9.71 5.16 39.78
N TYR A 456 -8.64 4.35 39.76
CA TYR A 456 -7.83 4.10 40.96
C TYR A 456 -7.20 5.38 41.51
N VAL A 457 -6.58 6.19 40.66
CA VAL A 457 -5.95 7.45 41.06
C VAL A 457 -7.00 8.43 41.57
N MET A 458 -8.12 8.60 40.88
CA MET A 458 -9.21 9.49 41.32
C MET A 458 -9.80 9.05 42.65
N GLN A 459 -10.08 7.76 42.84
CA GLN A 459 -10.56 7.26 44.13
C GLN A 459 -9.58 7.53 45.26
N LYS A 460 -8.28 7.35 45.03
CA LYS A 460 -7.24 7.61 46.04
C LYS A 460 -7.13 9.10 46.36
N LEU A 461 -7.22 9.97 45.36
CA LEU A 461 -7.17 11.42 45.54
C LEU A 461 -8.41 11.93 46.27
N LEU A 462 -9.61 11.51 45.87
CA LEU A 462 -10.88 11.94 46.50
C LEU A 462 -11.03 11.43 47.94
N ARG A 463 -10.43 10.29 48.28
CA ARG A 463 -10.44 9.74 49.66
C ARG A 463 -9.34 10.33 50.54
N SER A 464 -8.30 10.93 49.98
CA SER A 464 -7.21 11.48 50.76
C SER A 464 -7.55 12.87 51.31
N LYS A 465 -7.69 12.97 52.63
CA LYS A 465 -7.90 14.26 53.32
C LYS A 465 -6.61 15.10 53.46
N THR A 466 -5.45 14.50 53.20
CA THR A 466 -4.12 15.10 53.41
C THR A 466 -3.39 15.38 52.10
N PHE A 467 -3.98 15.04 50.94
CA PHE A 467 -3.33 15.23 49.66
C PHE A 467 -3.24 16.71 49.28
N ARG A 468 -2.02 17.17 49.00
CA ARG A 468 -1.75 18.52 48.54
C ARG A 468 -1.68 18.53 47.01
N TRP A 469 -2.68 19.14 46.36
CA TRP A 469 -2.80 19.21 44.90
C TRP A 469 -1.56 19.80 44.18
N PHE A 470 -0.88 20.78 44.79
CA PHE A 470 0.37 21.36 44.29
C PHE A 470 1.60 20.99 45.15
N GLY A 471 1.46 19.89 45.92
CA GLY A 471 2.49 19.36 46.78
C GLY A 471 3.58 18.60 46.02
N PRO A 472 4.65 18.18 46.73
CA PRO A 472 5.77 17.43 46.15
C PRO A 472 5.39 16.03 45.65
N ASP A 473 4.33 15.43 46.19
CA ASP A 473 3.81 14.12 45.76
C ASP A 473 2.81 14.19 44.60
N SER A 474 2.48 15.40 44.14
CA SER A 474 1.53 15.60 43.04
C SER A 474 2.22 15.50 41.68
N LEU A 475 1.53 14.86 40.74
CA LEU A 475 1.89 14.82 39.33
C LEU A 475 1.42 16.06 38.56
N ILE A 476 0.70 16.98 39.22
CA ILE A 476 0.23 18.23 38.59
C ILE A 476 1.43 19.20 38.45
N PRO A 477 1.66 19.77 37.25
CA PRO A 477 2.68 20.79 37.06
C PRO A 477 2.44 22.01 37.96
N ARG A 478 3.51 22.52 38.56
CA ARG A 478 3.52 23.71 39.42
C ARG A 478 4.60 24.69 38.98
N TRP A 479 4.55 25.93 39.48
CA TRP A 479 5.53 26.98 39.13
C TRP A 479 7.00 26.58 39.36
N LYS A 480 7.27 25.73 40.35
CA LYS A 480 8.63 25.18 40.56
C LYS A 480 9.11 24.38 39.35
N ASP A 481 8.25 23.61 38.68
CA ASP A 481 8.65 22.80 37.52
C ASP A 481 9.11 23.70 36.37
N PHE A 482 8.48 24.85 36.16
CA PHE A 482 8.93 25.85 35.19
C PHE A 482 10.28 26.46 35.60
N SER A 483 10.45 26.78 36.89
CA SER A 483 11.74 27.28 37.39
C SER A 483 12.87 26.24 37.28
N ASP A 484 12.57 24.96 37.47
CA ASP A 484 13.51 23.85 37.35
C ASP A 484 13.84 23.60 35.87
N CYS A 485 12.87 23.73 34.96
CA CYS A 485 13.10 23.67 33.52
C CYS A 485 14.00 24.82 33.04
N TRP A 486 13.70 26.06 33.43
CA TRP A 486 14.54 27.22 33.13
C TRP A 486 15.94 27.09 33.74
N GLY A 487 16.04 26.59 34.98
CA GLY A 487 17.29 26.26 35.64
C GLY A 487 18.09 25.21 34.87
N MET A 488 17.42 24.21 34.28
CA MET A 488 18.06 23.21 33.43
C MET A 488 18.67 23.86 32.17
N PHE A 489 17.94 24.73 31.49
CA PHE A 489 18.46 25.47 30.34
C PHE A 489 19.67 26.35 30.72
N LYS A 490 19.63 27.01 31.89
CA LYS A 490 20.79 27.73 32.42
C LYS A 490 21.99 26.81 32.66
N TRP A 491 21.75 25.61 33.21
CA TRP A 491 22.79 24.61 33.42
C TRP A 491 23.38 24.11 32.10
N PHE A 492 22.55 23.85 31.08
CA PHE A 492 23.01 23.44 29.75
C PHE A 492 23.99 24.44 29.14
N VAL A 493 23.72 25.75 29.27
CA VAL A 493 24.63 26.81 28.79
C VAL A 493 25.72 27.19 29.79
N GLY A 494 25.86 26.45 30.90
CA GLY A 494 26.87 26.67 31.92
C GLY A 494 26.69 27.92 32.80
N LYS A 495 25.51 28.56 32.75
CA LYS A 495 25.18 29.78 33.50
C LYS A 495 24.53 29.51 34.87
N GLY A 496 24.51 28.26 35.34
CA GLY A 496 23.97 27.90 36.64
C GLY A 496 24.25 26.45 37.05
N PRO A 497 24.04 26.09 38.33
CA PRO A 497 24.13 24.71 38.80
C PRO A 497 22.94 23.87 38.30
N ARG A 498 23.12 22.54 38.29
CA ARG A 498 22.03 21.60 37.98
C ARG A 498 20.89 21.75 39.01
N PRO A 499 19.61 21.84 38.58
CA PRO A 499 18.49 21.96 39.50
C PRO A 499 18.39 20.76 40.45
N VAL A 500 17.94 21.01 41.68
CA VAL A 500 17.68 19.99 42.69
C VAL A 500 16.23 19.53 42.54
N PHE A 501 16.06 18.25 42.19
CA PHE A 501 14.75 17.69 41.91
C PHE A 501 14.07 17.07 43.13
N ASP A 502 12.75 17.07 43.06
CA ASP A 502 11.84 16.47 44.03
C ASP A 502 11.49 15.02 43.63
N ARG A 503 10.44 14.43 44.22
CA ARG A 503 9.94 13.09 43.93
C ARG A 503 9.66 12.88 42.44
N TRP A 504 9.08 13.89 41.81
CA TRP A 504 8.80 13.90 40.37
C TRP A 504 9.52 15.08 39.75
N THR A 505 10.35 14.78 38.76
CA THR A 505 11.00 15.79 37.92
C THR A 505 9.99 16.42 36.95
N TYR A 506 10.29 17.61 36.43
CA TYR A 506 9.38 18.26 35.47
C TYR A 506 9.21 17.46 34.18
N PHE A 507 10.26 16.74 33.73
CA PHE A 507 10.18 15.91 32.53
C PHE A 507 9.44 14.60 32.79
N GLU A 508 9.53 13.98 33.97
CA GLU A 508 8.67 12.84 34.32
C GLU A 508 7.19 13.24 34.39
N LYS A 509 6.89 14.43 34.91
CA LYS A 509 5.52 14.98 34.87
C LYS A 509 5.06 15.26 33.45
N PHE A 510 5.93 15.82 32.62
CA PHE A 510 5.62 16.03 31.21
C PHE A 510 5.35 14.70 30.51
N ASP A 511 6.22 13.70 30.64
CA ASP A 511 6.03 12.36 30.07
C ASP A 511 4.67 11.76 30.50
N TYR A 512 4.32 11.87 31.79
CA TYR A 512 3.03 11.39 32.30
C TYR A 512 1.84 12.11 31.66
N TRP A 513 1.86 13.45 31.61
CA TRP A 513 0.77 14.23 31.05
C TRP A 513 0.70 14.15 29.54
N ALA A 514 1.83 14.12 28.84
CA ALA A 514 1.89 13.94 27.40
C ALA A 514 1.18 12.65 27.00
N VAL A 515 1.46 11.54 27.69
CA VAL A 515 0.74 10.28 27.49
C VAL A 515 -0.73 10.42 27.88
N PHE A 516 -1.05 11.08 29.01
CA PHE A 516 -2.45 11.25 29.44
C PHE A 516 -3.30 12.02 28.40
N TRP A 517 -2.76 13.09 27.83
CA TRP A 517 -3.39 13.87 26.76
C TRP A 517 -3.45 13.06 25.46
N GLY A 518 -2.35 12.42 25.07
CA GLY A 518 -2.26 11.62 23.86
C GLY A 518 -3.25 10.46 23.85
N VAL A 519 -3.40 9.75 24.98
CA VAL A 519 -4.41 8.69 25.16
C VAL A 519 -5.83 9.20 24.92
N ASN A 520 -6.15 10.42 25.35
CA ASN A 520 -7.47 10.99 25.09
C ASN A 520 -7.66 11.33 23.61
N ILE A 521 -6.67 11.95 22.97
CA ILE A 521 -6.74 12.33 21.55
C ILE A 521 -6.84 11.07 20.66
N ILE A 522 -5.92 10.11 20.83
CA ILE A 522 -5.90 8.87 20.05
C ILE A 522 -7.06 7.94 20.42
N GLY A 523 -7.49 7.93 21.69
CA GLY A 523 -8.59 7.13 22.19
C GLY A 523 -9.93 7.58 21.63
N TRP A 524 -10.25 8.88 21.70
CA TRP A 524 -11.50 9.41 21.16
C TRP A 524 -11.55 9.34 19.64
N SER A 525 -10.49 9.77 18.95
CA SER A 525 -10.42 9.63 17.49
C SER A 525 -10.49 8.17 17.05
N GLY A 526 -9.85 7.25 17.77
CA GLY A 526 -9.89 5.81 17.51
C GLY A 526 -11.29 5.22 17.72
N LEU A 527 -12.00 5.62 18.78
CA LEU A 527 -13.38 5.20 19.03
C LEU A 527 -14.33 5.71 17.92
N MET A 528 -14.15 6.95 17.47
CA MET A 528 -14.92 7.50 16.36
C MET A 528 -14.76 6.68 15.08
N LEU A 529 -13.53 6.25 14.78
CA LEU A 529 -13.19 5.44 13.61
C LEU A 529 -13.57 3.96 13.77
N ALA A 530 -13.55 3.42 14.99
CA ALA A 530 -13.94 2.03 15.28
C ALA A 530 -15.46 1.84 15.19
N PHE A 531 -16.23 2.88 15.54
CA PHE A 531 -17.70 2.89 15.49
C PHE A 531 -18.21 4.00 14.57
N PRO A 532 -17.94 3.92 13.25
CA PRO A 532 -18.25 5.02 12.34
C PRO A 532 -19.77 5.21 12.15
N HIS A 533 -20.57 4.16 12.33
CA HIS A 533 -22.04 4.23 12.29
C HIS A 533 -22.63 5.04 13.45
N VAL A 534 -22.11 4.86 14.67
CA VAL A 534 -22.53 5.66 15.84
C VAL A 534 -22.08 7.11 15.65
N THR A 535 -20.83 7.31 15.26
CA THR A 535 -20.28 8.65 15.05
C THR A 535 -21.06 9.42 13.99
N ALA A 536 -21.34 8.81 12.84
CA ALA A 536 -22.05 9.46 11.74
C ALA A 536 -23.55 9.70 12.01
N GLU A 537 -24.11 9.13 13.08
CA GLU A 537 -25.47 9.44 13.52
C GLU A 537 -25.55 10.84 14.15
N TYR A 538 -24.49 11.27 14.84
CA TYR A 538 -24.44 12.55 15.56
C TYR A 538 -23.54 13.60 14.89
N LEU A 539 -22.57 13.17 14.10
CA LEU A 539 -21.49 14.02 13.59
C LEU A 539 -21.38 13.96 12.06
N PRO A 540 -21.05 15.08 11.39
CA PRO A 540 -20.81 15.12 9.95
C PRO A 540 -19.56 14.32 9.54
N GLY A 541 -19.58 13.77 8.33
CA GLY A 541 -18.57 12.85 7.81
C GLY A 541 -17.18 13.46 7.60
N TRP A 542 -17.05 14.78 7.45
CA TRP A 542 -15.73 15.42 7.42
C TRP A 542 -14.96 15.22 8.74
N ILE A 543 -15.64 14.92 9.85
CA ILE A 543 -14.99 14.56 11.12
C ILE A 543 -14.21 13.26 10.99
N PHE A 544 -14.61 12.32 10.13
CA PHE A 544 -13.78 11.14 9.88
C PHE A 544 -12.47 11.50 9.20
N ASN A 545 -12.48 12.44 8.25
CA ASN A 545 -11.26 12.92 7.62
C ASN A 545 -10.31 13.54 8.66
N VAL A 546 -10.82 14.39 9.55
CA VAL A 546 -10.03 15.01 10.63
C VAL A 546 -9.60 13.99 11.68
N ALA A 547 -10.47 13.07 12.08
CA ALA A 547 -10.18 12.04 13.07
C ALA A 547 -9.09 11.09 12.57
N THR A 548 -9.14 10.64 11.32
CA THR A 548 -8.06 9.82 10.72
C THR A 548 -6.72 10.56 10.73
N LEU A 549 -6.72 11.85 10.39
CA LEU A 549 -5.51 12.67 10.44
C LEU A 549 -4.97 12.80 11.87
N VAL A 550 -5.79 13.28 12.80
CA VAL A 550 -5.38 13.51 14.20
C VAL A 550 -4.93 12.21 14.86
N HIS A 551 -5.63 11.10 14.59
CA HIS A 551 -5.24 9.78 15.09
C HIS A 551 -3.87 9.35 14.55
N GLY A 552 -3.62 9.52 13.25
CA GLY A 552 -2.35 9.17 12.62
C GLY A 552 -1.18 10.03 13.11
N GLU A 553 -1.36 11.35 13.15
CA GLU A 553 -0.35 12.30 13.61
C GLU A 553 -0.03 12.15 15.10
N GLU A 554 -1.04 11.92 15.95
CA GLU A 554 -0.83 11.65 17.37
C GLU A 554 -0.13 10.30 17.58
N ALA A 555 -0.46 9.27 16.79
CA ALA A 555 0.22 7.99 16.84
C ALA A 555 1.71 8.12 16.44
N PHE A 556 2.00 8.93 15.42
CA PHE A 556 3.37 9.25 15.02
C PHE A 556 4.12 10.01 16.12
N LEU A 557 3.50 11.06 16.68
CA LEU A 557 4.03 11.81 17.81
C LEU A 557 4.35 10.89 18.98
N ALA A 558 3.39 10.05 19.40
CA ALA A 558 3.55 9.11 20.50
C ALA A 558 4.67 8.11 20.23
N ALA A 559 4.73 7.49 19.04
CA ALA A 559 5.77 6.51 18.71
C ALA A 559 7.17 7.14 18.75
N VAL A 560 7.37 8.27 18.09
CA VAL A 560 8.67 8.96 18.04
C VAL A 560 9.05 9.47 19.43
N PHE A 561 8.13 10.11 20.15
CA PHE A 561 8.40 10.63 21.49
C PHE A 561 8.75 9.52 22.49
N LEU A 562 8.02 8.39 22.48
CA LEU A 562 8.27 7.27 23.38
C LEU A 562 9.62 6.61 23.10
N PHE A 563 9.95 6.35 21.84
CA PHE A 563 11.18 5.63 21.48
C PHE A 563 12.42 6.52 21.41
N THR A 564 12.27 7.85 21.41
CA THR A 564 13.40 8.79 21.46
C THR A 564 13.52 9.45 22.82
N VAL A 565 12.54 10.27 23.23
CA VAL A 565 12.60 11.11 24.43
C VAL A 565 12.39 10.31 25.70
N HIS A 566 11.36 9.45 25.76
CA HIS A 566 11.12 8.65 26.96
C HIS A 566 12.23 7.61 27.19
N PHE A 567 12.70 6.95 26.12
CA PHE A 567 13.88 6.08 26.20
C PHE A 567 15.14 6.87 26.59
N PHE A 568 15.33 8.08 26.08
CA PHE A 568 16.42 8.94 26.53
C PHE A 568 16.34 9.25 28.01
N ASN A 569 15.18 9.74 28.49
CA ASN A 569 14.96 10.11 29.87
C ASN A 569 15.21 8.94 30.83
N ASN A 570 14.91 7.71 30.45
CA ASN A 570 15.00 6.57 31.38
C ASN A 570 16.24 5.70 31.17
N HIS A 571 16.72 5.54 29.93
CA HIS A 571 17.74 4.54 29.59
C HIS A 571 18.99 5.12 28.91
N PHE A 572 18.87 6.20 28.14
CA PHE A 572 20.02 6.78 27.42
C PHE A 572 20.59 8.06 28.05
N ARG A 573 20.23 8.40 29.29
CA ARG A 573 20.96 9.45 30.01
C ARG A 573 22.39 8.99 30.28
N PRO A 574 23.43 9.78 29.99
CA PRO A 574 24.80 9.31 30.14
C PRO A 574 25.19 9.04 31.60
N ASP A 575 24.50 9.65 32.57
CA ASP A 575 24.58 9.33 34.00
C ASP A 575 24.07 7.91 34.36
N LYS A 576 23.26 7.27 33.51
CA LYS A 576 22.63 5.96 33.75
C LYS A 576 23.20 4.81 32.89
N LEU A 577 24.24 5.06 32.10
CA LEU A 577 24.90 4.03 31.27
C LEU A 577 26.11 3.43 32.01
N PRO A 578 26.35 2.08 32.07
CA PRO A 578 25.49 0.91 31.77
C PRO A 578 25.11 0.08 33.04
N PRO A 579 23.99 -0.71 33.16
CA PRO A 579 22.94 -1.18 32.22
C PRO A 579 21.64 -0.32 32.20
N PRO A 580 20.57 -0.66 31.43
CA PRO A 580 19.32 0.12 31.42
C PRO A 580 18.65 0.20 32.79
N ASP A 581 17.97 1.32 33.08
CA ASP A 581 17.19 1.48 34.32
C ASP A 581 16.13 0.36 34.47
N VAL A 582 16.36 -0.53 35.44
CA VAL A 582 15.49 -1.67 35.75
C VAL A 582 14.49 -1.38 36.87
N VAL A 583 14.46 -0.16 37.43
CA VAL A 583 13.64 0.17 38.62
C VAL A 583 12.15 -0.07 38.36
N MET A 584 11.67 0.13 37.13
CA MET A 584 10.27 -0.15 36.77
C MET A 584 9.94 -1.65 36.77
N PHE A 585 10.94 -2.51 36.53
CA PHE A 585 10.76 -3.96 36.51
C PHE A 585 11.11 -4.63 37.83
N THR A 586 12.06 -4.10 38.60
CA THR A 586 12.41 -4.60 39.95
C THR A 586 11.51 -4.00 41.03
N GLY A 587 11.02 -2.77 40.83
CA GLY A 587 10.29 -1.98 41.83
C GLY A 587 11.18 -1.32 42.86
N THR A 588 12.49 -1.55 42.81
CA THR A 588 13.44 -1.16 43.83
C THR A 588 14.59 -0.35 43.23
N GLN A 589 15.03 0.69 43.93
CA GLN A 589 16.14 1.56 43.55
C GLN A 589 17.19 1.57 44.65
N SER A 590 18.48 1.59 44.31
CA SER A 590 19.55 1.67 45.32
C SER A 590 19.50 3.00 46.06
N LEU A 591 19.87 3.00 47.35
CA LEU A 591 19.86 4.23 48.15
C LEU A 591 20.78 5.32 47.56
N ARG A 592 21.91 4.91 46.99
CA ARG A 592 22.87 5.79 46.31
C ARG A 592 22.26 6.50 45.10
N GLU A 593 21.60 5.75 44.22
CA GLU A 593 20.94 6.32 43.04
C GLU A 593 19.76 7.20 43.44
N PHE A 594 18.98 6.78 44.44
CA PHE A 594 17.84 7.56 44.92
C PHE A 594 18.26 8.92 45.50
N ARG A 595 19.37 8.99 46.24
CA ARG A 595 19.93 10.25 46.75
C ARG A 595 20.41 11.17 45.62
N HIS A 596 20.95 10.60 44.56
CA HIS A 596 21.42 11.35 43.39
C HIS A 596 20.27 11.89 42.53
N ASP A 597 19.29 11.05 42.22
CA ASP A 597 18.19 11.39 41.30
C ASP A 597 17.09 12.22 41.98
N HIS A 598 16.81 11.97 43.27
CA HIS A 598 15.73 12.60 44.02
C HIS A 598 16.20 13.18 45.39
N PRO A 599 17.21 14.07 45.41
CA PRO A 599 17.82 14.57 46.63
C PRO A 599 16.82 15.24 47.59
N ALA A 600 15.86 16.02 47.07
CA ALA A 600 14.88 16.68 47.94
C ALA A 600 13.84 15.71 48.52
N GLN A 601 13.54 14.61 47.83
CA GLN A 601 12.68 13.57 48.38
C GLN A 601 13.41 12.76 49.46
N TYR A 602 14.67 12.42 49.22
CA TYR A 602 15.52 11.75 50.19
C TYR A 602 15.60 12.55 51.49
N GLN A 603 15.90 13.86 51.40
CA GLN A 603 15.99 14.71 52.58
C GLN A 603 14.68 14.74 53.37
N ARG A 604 13.52 14.87 52.71
CA ARG A 604 12.22 14.82 53.41
C ARG A 604 11.96 13.50 54.12
N LEU A 605 12.33 12.37 53.52
CA LEU A 605 12.14 11.05 54.13
C LEU A 605 13.05 10.85 55.35
N VAL A 606 14.25 11.44 55.34
CA VAL A 606 15.15 11.51 56.49
C VAL A 606 14.53 12.40 57.57
N ASP A 607 14.13 13.62 57.22
CA ASP A 607 13.57 14.60 58.16
C ASP A 607 12.27 14.11 58.81
N SER A 608 11.46 13.33 58.07
CA SER A 608 10.20 12.77 58.58
C SER A 608 10.36 11.43 59.31
N GLY A 609 11.56 10.84 59.34
CA GLY A 609 11.81 9.50 59.89
C GLY A 609 11.07 8.38 59.14
N GLU A 610 10.63 8.59 57.90
CA GLU A 610 9.93 7.57 57.10
C GLU A 610 10.89 6.71 56.26
N LEU A 611 12.16 7.09 56.15
CA LEU A 611 13.14 6.42 55.31
C LEU A 611 13.25 4.92 55.65
N GLU A 612 13.41 4.57 56.93
CA GLU A 612 13.57 3.20 57.40
C GLU A 612 12.37 2.30 57.04
N LYS A 613 11.16 2.86 57.04
CA LYS A 613 9.92 2.13 56.72
C LYS A 613 9.83 1.73 55.25
N ARG A 614 10.64 2.33 54.39
CA ARG A 614 10.64 2.09 52.93
C ARG A 614 11.88 1.32 52.46
N LEU A 615 12.78 0.97 53.38
CA LEU A 615 13.95 0.17 53.07
C LEU A 615 13.52 -1.28 52.83
N VAL A 616 13.94 -1.82 51.68
CA VAL A 616 13.69 -3.18 51.25
C VAL A 616 15.01 -3.86 50.89
N ALA A 617 15.00 -5.19 50.90
CA ALA A 617 16.16 -5.98 50.48
C ALA A 617 16.45 -5.79 48.98
N ALA A 618 17.72 -5.98 48.62
CA ALA A 618 18.15 -6.00 47.23
C ALA A 618 17.36 -7.02 46.39
N PRO A 619 17.04 -6.70 45.12
CA PRO A 619 16.41 -7.67 44.23
C PRO A 619 17.33 -8.89 44.04
N SER A 620 16.73 -10.08 43.86
CA SER A 620 17.52 -11.29 43.63
C SER A 620 18.34 -11.16 42.33
N LYS A 621 19.52 -11.81 42.28
CA LYS A 621 20.38 -11.76 41.08
C LYS A 621 19.64 -12.20 39.81
N ALA A 622 18.78 -13.22 39.92
CA ALA A 622 17.95 -13.71 38.83
C ALA A 622 16.91 -12.66 38.37
N MET A 623 16.24 -11.99 39.32
CA MET A 623 15.27 -10.94 39.03
C MET A 623 15.92 -9.73 38.34
N HIS A 624 17.09 -9.31 38.82
CA HIS A 624 17.86 -8.23 38.21
C HIS A 624 18.28 -8.60 36.78
N ALA A 625 18.90 -9.76 36.58
CA ALA A 625 19.33 -10.23 35.27
C ALA A 625 18.15 -10.35 34.29
N GLY A 626 17.03 -10.93 34.73
CA GLY A 626 15.81 -11.04 33.92
C GLY A 626 15.23 -9.67 33.54
N SER A 627 15.25 -8.70 34.47
CA SER A 627 14.79 -7.33 34.21
C SER A 627 15.68 -6.60 33.20
N VAL A 628 17.00 -6.84 33.23
CA VAL A 628 17.93 -6.28 32.24
C VAL A 628 17.65 -6.86 30.86
N ILE A 629 17.50 -8.19 30.74
CA ILE A 629 17.19 -8.85 29.46
C ILE A 629 15.86 -8.34 28.89
N LEU A 630 14.83 -8.26 29.74
CA LEU A 630 13.53 -7.73 29.36
C LEU A 630 13.63 -6.28 28.89
N GLY A 631 14.31 -5.42 29.65
CA GLY A 631 14.52 -4.01 29.30
C GLY A 631 15.24 -3.85 27.96
N LEU A 632 16.34 -4.56 27.76
CA LEU A 632 17.09 -4.54 26.49
C LEU A 632 16.25 -5.03 25.32
N THR A 633 15.44 -6.07 25.52
CA THR A 633 14.53 -6.60 24.49
C THR A 633 13.48 -5.57 24.10
N LEU A 634 12.83 -4.93 25.08
CA LEU A 634 11.82 -3.90 24.83
C LEU A 634 12.43 -2.67 24.14
N ILE A 635 13.63 -2.26 24.52
CA ILE A 635 14.35 -1.16 23.86
C ILE A 635 14.67 -1.54 22.41
N ALA A 636 15.21 -2.74 22.17
CA ALA A 636 15.53 -3.19 20.82
C ALA A 636 14.29 -3.24 19.91
N VAL A 637 13.16 -3.74 20.43
CA VAL A 637 11.88 -3.74 19.71
C VAL A 637 11.40 -2.32 19.46
N GLY A 638 11.44 -1.43 20.46
CA GLY A 638 11.05 -0.02 20.29
C GLY A 638 11.90 0.72 19.25
N LEU A 639 13.22 0.51 19.25
CA LEU A 639 14.12 1.08 18.24
C LEU A 639 13.87 0.51 16.85
N LEU A 640 13.58 -0.80 16.73
CA LEU A 640 13.17 -1.39 15.46
C LEU A 640 11.88 -0.76 14.93
N LEU A 641 10.88 -0.56 15.80
CA LEU A 641 9.63 0.12 15.43
C LEU A 641 9.90 1.57 15.01
N LEU A 642 10.81 2.28 15.69
CA LEU A 642 11.22 3.62 15.29
C LEU A 642 11.88 3.64 13.91
N VAL A 643 12.71 2.63 13.58
CA VAL A 643 13.28 2.49 12.23
C VAL A 643 12.19 2.26 11.19
N LEU A 644 11.20 1.40 11.46
CA LEU A 644 10.07 1.18 10.55
C LEU A 644 9.25 2.47 10.33
N VAL A 645 8.99 3.22 11.41
CA VAL A 645 8.34 4.54 11.33
C VAL A 645 9.16 5.51 10.50
N GLY A 646 10.47 5.58 10.72
CA GLY A 646 11.37 6.45 9.97
C GLY A 646 11.41 6.09 8.48
N VAL A 647 11.60 4.80 8.16
CA VAL A 647 11.55 4.31 6.78
C VAL A 647 10.20 4.64 6.15
N GLY A 648 9.09 4.45 6.87
CA GLY A 648 7.75 4.74 6.37
C GLY A 648 7.49 6.22 6.11
N PHE A 649 8.06 7.09 6.94
CA PHE A 649 7.95 8.53 6.77
C PHE A 649 8.77 9.04 5.57
N PHE A 650 10.00 8.52 5.39
CA PHE A 650 10.92 8.98 4.34
C PHE A 650 10.77 8.25 3.00
N SER A 651 10.00 7.16 2.92
CA SER A 651 9.78 6.37 1.68
C SER A 651 8.73 6.99 0.73
N THR A 652 8.42 8.27 0.88
CA THR A 652 7.36 8.98 0.14
C THR A 652 7.71 9.28 -1.31
#